data_AF-A0A8S9B6M8-F1
#
_entry.id   AF-A0A8S9B6M8-F1
#
_cell.length_a   1.000
_cell.length_b   1.000
_cell.length_c   1.000
_cell.angle_alpha   90.00
_cell.angle_beta   90.00
_cell.angle_gamma   90.00
#
_symmetry.space_group_name_H-M   'P 1'
#
loop_
_entity.id
_entity.type
_entity.pdbx_description
1 polymer ?
#
loop_
_entity_poly.entity_id
_entity_poly.type
_entity_poly.pdbx_seq_one_letter_code
_entity_poly.pdbx_strand_id
1 'polypeptide(L)'
;MLSIQALRDAAKPRARAPLKTVRKKSAPRGPSKKDTRQDYTDLLFTRDATGQRRAFKEARKATRQSARIKNRENGTDWNPNQEPANLVVPNKHESTTALRALNRELRKQNVHVELEKQRKIEKKKEIARMKEIKRQKAIEESKMIEKQKEIERLEQLEAATTFTLAFRPKPQSLPIHASRDLREWKLVSSALSRPEQLPGLNTAKRATSGIWAPTLRYRDGTFYLVTTLVYDDYPKNASNRFDNFVITTTDPYNSSAWSQPLHFNFSGYDTSPFWDDDGQVYVTGTHAWEVQPGIQAFPLDIETGEVGNITNIWNGTGGSSPEGPHIYRKDGYYYLMIAEGGTGSLHMATIARSKSVLGPYDSNPKNPVLTAANTTRYFQDVGHADLFQDSNDNWWAVALSVRQGPDGSYPMGRETTLTPVTWNEGEWPIFINVTGHMNGWHLESDGPVTEGEGSLVTAGEHLKFKPNSTIPPEFVHWRFPINGSYVISPPGHNNTLQLTSSIANLTGSDGRSAEPLGQTFLGRRQVDTFFTFSSTFDVASVKTQDQEVGVTVFLDQLHHYDLGLVMLPNSTNSTKVSPHLRLRGITTVPAFVSPDIAVIPMPSAWAGQHITFEIKASNITHYTFSARPKGTYSQTLDIGFAPGLGLTWGFTGALLGVYATTNGRNGEFQTYVSDWKYAGRGQDKRQVGDERESFHGTMERVKNKGGPPT
;
A
#
# COMPACT_ATOMS: atom_id res chain seq x y z
N MET A 1 37.21 -24.47 19.11
CA MET A 1 38.59 -24.05 19.43
C MET A 1 38.71 -22.58 19.09
N LEU A 2 39.16 -21.75 20.06
CA LEU A 2 39.77 -20.40 19.96
C LEU A 2 38.97 -19.30 19.22
N SER A 3 38.82 -18.04 19.66
CA SER A 3 39.18 -17.30 20.89
C SER A 3 38.56 -15.90 20.75
N ILE A 4 37.97 -15.34 21.81
CA ILE A 4 37.63 -13.90 21.93
C ILE A 4 38.52 -13.29 23.01
N GLN A 5 39.44 -12.41 22.60
CA GLN A 5 40.15 -11.39 23.38
C GLN A 5 41.01 -10.64 22.33
N ALA A 6 41.17 -9.32 22.22
CA ALA A 6 40.85 -8.14 23.00
C ALA A 6 40.91 -6.96 22.00
N LEU A 7 40.39 -5.78 22.36
CA LEU A 7 41.11 -4.49 22.23
C LEU A 7 40.23 -3.36 22.80
N ARG A 8 40.52 -3.03 24.07
CA ARG A 8 40.40 -1.68 24.62
C ARG A 8 41.82 -1.10 24.61
N ASP A 9 42.01 0.10 24.05
CA ASP A 9 42.54 1.28 24.76
C ASP A 9 43.06 2.38 23.82
N ALA A 10 43.05 3.61 24.38
CA ALA A 10 43.58 4.91 23.92
C ALA A 10 42.57 5.82 23.16
N ALA A 11 42.38 7.11 23.47
CA ALA A 11 42.88 8.00 24.52
C ALA A 11 42.00 9.30 24.56
N LYS A 12 41.91 9.93 25.73
CA LYS A 12 41.38 11.29 26.03
C LYS A 12 42.52 12.34 25.94
N PRO A 13 42.35 13.66 26.25
CA PRO A 13 41.19 14.60 26.18
C PRO A 13 41.58 16.02 25.66
N ARG A 14 40.62 16.96 25.54
CA ARG A 14 40.78 18.38 25.96
C ARG A 14 39.43 19.09 26.13
N ALA A 15 39.37 20.01 27.10
CA ALA A 15 38.17 20.61 27.68
C ALA A 15 38.19 22.16 27.63
N ARG A 16 36.99 22.78 27.75
CA ARG A 16 36.59 24.11 28.33
C ARG A 16 35.43 24.69 27.50
N ALA A 17 34.39 25.38 27.98
CA ALA A 17 33.80 25.72 29.29
C ALA A 17 32.39 26.35 29.00
N PRO A 18 31.44 26.45 29.96
CA PRO A 18 30.04 26.85 29.70
C PRO A 18 29.69 28.29 30.12
N LEU A 19 28.63 28.85 29.53
CA LEU A 19 28.00 30.12 29.92
C LEU A 19 26.56 29.93 30.39
N LYS A 20 26.20 30.72 31.42
CA LYS A 20 25.01 30.66 32.26
C LYS A 20 23.76 31.27 31.61
N THR A 21 22.62 30.74 32.05
CA THR A 21 21.25 31.26 32.05
C THR A 21 21.08 32.59 32.79
N VAL A 22 20.11 33.42 32.37
CA VAL A 22 19.11 34.12 33.24
C VAL A 22 17.83 34.41 32.43
N ARG A 23 16.69 34.37 33.13
CA ARG A 23 15.28 34.47 32.68
C ARG A 23 14.59 35.65 33.42
N LYS A 24 13.40 36.07 32.93
CA LYS A 24 12.29 36.87 33.57
C LYS A 24 12.36 38.40 33.32
N LYS A 25 11.27 39.20 33.18
CA LYS A 25 9.79 39.10 33.36
C LYS A 25 9.17 40.45 32.80
N SER A 26 8.08 40.49 32.03
CA SER A 26 6.64 40.72 32.36
C SER A 26 6.03 42.15 32.13
N ALA A 27 5.05 42.24 31.19
CA ALA A 27 3.71 42.92 31.16
C ALA A 27 3.56 44.46 31.46
N PRO A 28 2.38 45.16 31.26
CA PRO A 28 1.01 44.70 30.88
C PRO A 28 0.09 45.61 29.95
N ARG A 29 -1.07 45.03 29.51
CA ARG A 29 -2.49 45.52 29.29
C ARG A 29 -2.77 46.90 28.62
N GLY A 30 -3.61 47.07 27.57
CA GLY A 30 -5.08 46.85 27.34
C GLY A 30 -5.69 48.15 26.69
N PRO A 31 -6.95 48.29 26.19
CA PRO A 31 -8.15 47.44 26.32
C PRO A 31 -9.01 47.22 25.01
N SER A 32 -10.16 46.56 25.24
CA SER A 32 -11.27 46.00 24.44
C SER A 32 -12.17 46.91 23.58
N LYS A 33 -12.84 46.35 22.55
CA LYS A 33 -14.30 45.99 22.48
C LYS A 33 -14.77 45.57 21.06
N LYS A 34 -15.58 44.50 21.00
CA LYS A 34 -16.85 44.22 20.25
C LYS A 34 -17.03 44.77 18.82
N ASP A 35 -17.74 44.17 17.86
CA ASP A 35 -18.46 42.92 17.58
C ASP A 35 -19.09 43.13 16.16
N THR A 36 -19.53 42.07 15.48
CA THR A 36 -20.47 42.01 14.32
C THR A 36 -20.01 42.23 12.86
N ARG A 37 -20.08 41.11 12.10
CA ARG A 37 -20.77 40.79 10.83
C ARG A 37 -20.56 41.59 9.51
N GLN A 38 -20.10 40.80 8.51
CA GLN A 38 -20.64 40.55 7.15
C GLN A 38 -20.72 41.63 6.05
N ASP A 39 -19.92 41.35 5.00
CA ASP A 39 -20.28 41.13 3.57
C ASP A 39 -20.65 42.28 2.60
N TYR A 40 -19.73 42.42 1.62
CA TYR A 40 -19.85 42.49 0.15
C TYR A 40 -20.50 43.69 -0.59
N THR A 41 -19.59 44.39 -1.30
CA THR A 41 -19.58 44.89 -2.70
C THR A 41 -20.53 45.98 -3.20
N ASP A 42 -19.96 46.99 -3.88
CA ASP A 42 -20.61 47.68 -5.01
C ASP A 42 -19.62 48.42 -5.96
N LEU A 43 -19.86 48.21 -7.26
CA LEU A 43 -19.50 49.00 -8.46
C LEU A 43 -20.78 48.86 -9.33
N LEU A 44 -21.46 49.84 -9.94
CA LEU A 44 -21.10 51.17 -10.47
C LEU A 44 -22.36 51.86 -11.07
N PHE A 45 -22.25 53.19 -11.26
CA PHE A 45 -22.96 54.10 -12.18
C PHE A 45 -24.38 54.62 -11.88
N THR A 46 -24.46 55.92 -11.55
CA THR A 46 -25.04 56.96 -12.43
C THR A 46 -24.38 58.31 -12.13
N ARG A 47 -24.07 59.10 -13.17
CA ARG A 47 -23.78 60.54 -13.00
C ARG A 47 -24.19 61.28 -14.26
N ASP A 48 -25.19 62.13 -14.09
CA ASP A 48 -25.63 63.16 -15.03
C ASP A 48 -24.72 64.42 -14.94
N ALA A 49 -24.73 65.19 -16.02
CA ALA A 49 -24.51 66.64 -16.10
C ALA A 49 -23.35 67.27 -15.30
N THR A 50 -22.14 67.28 -15.87
CA THR A 50 -21.16 68.37 -15.66
C THR A 50 -20.39 68.73 -16.95
N GLY A 51 -21.12 68.75 -18.07
CA GLY A 51 -20.72 69.49 -19.29
C GLY A 51 -20.68 71.02 -19.10
N GLN A 52 -21.08 71.54 -17.94
CA GLN A 52 -21.16 72.98 -17.67
C GLN A 52 -19.83 73.67 -17.30
N ARG A 53 -18.71 72.94 -17.17
CA ARG A 53 -17.37 73.58 -17.19
C ARG A 53 -16.78 73.75 -18.59
N ARG A 54 -17.42 73.19 -19.64
CA ARG A 54 -17.00 73.38 -21.05
C ARG A 54 -17.82 74.46 -21.77
N ALA A 55 -19.07 74.69 -21.36
CA ALA A 55 -19.95 75.73 -21.90
C ALA A 55 -19.46 77.17 -21.62
N PHE A 56 -18.78 77.41 -20.49
CA PHE A 56 -18.13 78.71 -20.23
C PHE A 56 -16.94 79.00 -21.17
N LYS A 57 -16.39 77.97 -21.84
CA LYS A 57 -15.36 78.13 -22.89
C LYS A 57 -15.96 78.25 -24.30
N GLU A 58 -17.13 77.65 -24.57
CA GLU A 58 -17.84 77.76 -25.86
C GLU A 58 -18.69 79.04 -26.00
N ALA A 59 -19.12 79.66 -24.90
CA ALA A 59 -19.74 80.99 -24.94
C ALA A 59 -18.78 82.06 -25.51
N ARG A 60 -17.45 81.87 -25.40
CA ARG A 60 -16.44 82.70 -26.09
C ARG A 60 -16.36 82.45 -27.62
N LYS A 61 -16.94 81.36 -28.14
CA LYS A 61 -17.02 81.03 -29.58
C LYS A 61 -18.31 81.57 -30.22
N ALA A 62 -19.41 81.63 -29.45
CA ALA A 62 -20.68 82.23 -29.88
C ALA A 62 -20.61 83.76 -30.01
N THR A 63 -19.75 84.45 -29.25
CA THR A 63 -19.50 85.90 -29.37
C THR A 63 -18.85 86.31 -30.70
N ARG A 64 -18.42 85.36 -31.56
CA ARG A 64 -17.95 85.64 -32.94
C ARG A 64 -18.95 85.24 -34.03
N GLN A 65 -19.95 84.42 -33.71
CA GLN A 65 -20.98 83.99 -34.67
C GLN A 65 -22.13 85.01 -34.77
N SER A 66 -22.33 85.85 -33.75
CA SER A 66 -23.35 86.92 -33.76
C SER A 66 -22.97 88.16 -34.57
N ALA A 67 -21.69 88.35 -34.94
CA ALA A 67 -21.26 89.44 -35.83
C ALA A 67 -21.43 89.13 -37.33
N ARG A 68 -21.89 87.92 -37.70
CA ARG A 68 -21.93 87.47 -39.12
C ARG A 68 -23.29 87.04 -39.65
N ILE A 69 -24.30 86.89 -38.79
CA ILE A 69 -25.69 86.66 -39.23
C ILE A 69 -26.47 87.98 -39.31
N LYS A 70 -26.07 89.03 -38.58
CA LYS A 70 -26.78 90.33 -38.61
C LYS A 70 -26.38 91.30 -39.73
N ASN A 71 -25.48 90.89 -40.63
CA ASN A 71 -25.25 91.59 -41.90
C ASN A 71 -25.57 90.62 -43.07
N ARG A 72 -26.85 90.65 -43.50
CA ARG A 72 -27.27 90.69 -44.92
C ARG A 72 -27.00 89.40 -45.73
N GLU A 73 -27.94 88.58 -46.19
CA GLU A 73 -29.29 88.78 -46.78
C GLU A 73 -29.43 89.87 -47.86
N ASN A 74 -28.60 90.92 -47.88
CA ASN A 74 -28.77 92.06 -48.79
C ASN A 74 -27.45 92.42 -49.48
N GLY A 75 -27.35 92.09 -50.76
CA GLY A 75 -26.25 92.52 -51.62
C GLY A 75 -26.03 94.03 -51.58
N THR A 76 -24.76 94.42 -51.53
CA THR A 76 -24.20 95.63 -52.12
C THR A 76 -22.69 95.49 -52.02
N ASP A 77 -22.06 95.46 -53.19
CA ASP A 77 -20.62 95.44 -53.44
C ASP A 77 -19.93 96.69 -52.89
N TRP A 78 -18.69 96.55 -52.40
CA TRP A 78 -17.74 97.66 -52.51
C TRP A 78 -16.24 97.29 -52.51
N ASN A 79 -15.69 97.37 -53.74
CA ASN A 79 -14.49 98.04 -54.30
C ASN A 79 -13.33 98.58 -53.40
N PRO A 80 -12.04 98.20 -53.62
CA PRO A 80 -10.90 98.71 -52.83
C PRO A 80 -9.74 99.35 -53.67
N ASN A 81 -9.98 100.47 -54.37
CA ASN A 81 -8.95 101.28 -55.06
C ASN A 81 -8.82 102.72 -54.52
N GLN A 82 -8.98 102.91 -53.20
CA GLN A 82 -8.73 104.19 -52.53
C GLN A 82 -8.08 103.97 -51.16
N GLU A 83 -6.94 104.59 -50.92
CA GLU A 83 -6.65 105.29 -49.67
C GLU A 83 -6.25 106.74 -50.04
N PRO A 84 -6.48 107.78 -49.21
CA PRO A 84 -6.55 107.70 -47.74
C PRO A 84 -7.64 108.57 -47.06
N ALA A 85 -8.04 108.19 -45.85
CA ALA A 85 -8.45 109.14 -44.81
C ALA A 85 -8.42 108.52 -43.39
N ASN A 86 -7.23 108.51 -42.82
CA ASN A 86 -6.88 108.76 -41.41
C ASN A 86 -7.83 108.30 -40.29
N LEU A 87 -7.49 107.14 -39.70
CA LEU A 87 -6.79 107.10 -38.41
C LEU A 87 -6.01 105.77 -38.26
N VAL A 88 -4.69 105.83 -38.43
CA VAL A 88 -3.62 105.04 -37.75
C VAL A 88 -3.95 103.57 -37.31
N VAL A 89 -3.82 102.59 -38.24
CA VAL A 89 -2.99 101.33 -38.31
C VAL A 89 -2.70 100.45 -37.04
N PRO A 90 -2.49 99.07 -37.06
CA PRO A 90 -2.60 98.03 -38.11
C PRO A 90 -3.27 96.65 -37.75
N ASN A 91 -3.65 95.93 -38.83
CA ASN A 91 -3.43 94.50 -39.10
C ASN A 91 -4.52 93.41 -38.86
N LYS A 92 -5.06 92.95 -40.01
CA LYS A 92 -5.12 91.55 -40.51
C LYS A 92 -5.78 90.46 -39.66
N HIS A 93 -6.71 90.81 -38.76
CA HIS A 93 -7.32 89.83 -37.87
C HIS A 93 -8.67 89.21 -38.32
N GLU A 94 -9.32 89.62 -39.43
CA GLU A 94 -10.73 89.21 -39.67
C GLU A 94 -11.12 88.55 -41.03
N SER A 95 -10.32 88.61 -42.11
CA SER A 95 -10.65 87.95 -43.40
C SER A 95 -10.09 86.51 -43.55
N THR A 96 -8.89 86.25 -43.04
CA THR A 96 -8.31 84.89 -42.89
C THR A 96 -9.03 84.01 -41.86
N THR A 97 -9.93 84.62 -41.09
CA THR A 97 -10.70 84.02 -39.99
C THR A 97 -11.98 83.32 -40.49
N ALA A 98 -12.45 83.62 -41.71
CA ALA A 98 -13.68 83.07 -42.27
C ALA A 98 -13.52 81.69 -42.94
N LEU A 99 -12.61 81.60 -43.92
CA LEU A 99 -12.38 80.41 -44.72
C LEU A 99 -11.62 79.30 -43.95
N ARG A 100 -10.78 79.69 -42.97
CA ARG A 100 -10.13 78.75 -42.03
C ARG A 100 -11.10 78.23 -40.95
N ALA A 101 -12.19 78.95 -40.65
CA ALA A 101 -13.19 78.51 -39.69
C ALA A 101 -14.12 77.44 -40.28
N LEU A 102 -14.57 77.60 -41.53
CA LEU A 102 -15.43 76.62 -42.22
C LEU A 102 -14.70 75.27 -42.46
N ASN A 103 -13.45 75.32 -42.92
CA ASN A 103 -12.60 74.14 -43.09
C ASN A 103 -12.16 73.47 -41.76
N ARG A 104 -12.17 74.19 -40.62
CA ARG A 104 -11.95 73.58 -39.29
C ARG A 104 -13.19 72.90 -38.76
N GLU A 105 -14.37 73.44 -39.05
CA GLU A 105 -15.63 72.91 -38.54
C GLU A 105 -16.02 71.60 -39.27
N LEU A 106 -15.83 71.53 -40.60
CA LEU A 106 -15.95 70.29 -41.40
C LEU A 106 -14.95 69.20 -40.98
N ARG A 107 -13.71 69.57 -40.62
CA ARG A 107 -12.71 68.64 -40.07
C ARG A 107 -13.09 68.14 -38.67
N LYS A 108 -13.71 68.96 -37.83
CA LYS A 108 -14.15 68.54 -36.48
C LYS A 108 -15.37 67.62 -36.50
N GLN A 109 -16.31 67.85 -37.41
CA GLN A 109 -17.46 66.95 -37.57
C GLN A 109 -17.06 65.59 -38.16
N ASN A 110 -16.19 65.55 -39.18
CA ASN A 110 -15.63 64.29 -39.70
C ASN A 110 -14.82 63.51 -38.65
N VAL A 111 -14.06 64.20 -37.78
CA VAL A 111 -13.33 63.54 -36.68
C VAL A 111 -14.28 62.98 -35.61
N HIS A 112 -15.41 63.64 -35.34
CA HIS A 112 -16.37 63.19 -34.33
C HIS A 112 -17.13 61.92 -34.75
N VAL A 113 -17.54 61.84 -36.02
CA VAL A 113 -18.20 60.65 -36.60
C VAL A 113 -17.23 59.47 -36.67
N GLU A 114 -15.97 59.73 -37.01
CA GLU A 114 -14.92 58.70 -37.05
C GLU A 114 -14.58 58.17 -35.65
N LEU A 115 -14.53 59.04 -34.63
CA LEU A 115 -14.35 58.65 -33.23
C LEU A 115 -15.53 57.84 -32.67
N GLU A 116 -16.77 58.14 -33.07
CA GLU A 116 -17.93 57.34 -32.68
C GLU A 116 -17.94 55.95 -33.35
N LYS A 117 -17.54 55.86 -34.63
CA LYS A 117 -17.34 54.57 -35.30
C LYS A 117 -16.24 53.76 -34.61
N GLN A 118 -15.11 54.40 -34.27
CA GLN A 118 -14.03 53.75 -33.54
C GLN A 118 -14.49 53.26 -32.16
N ARG A 119 -15.22 54.08 -31.39
CA ARG A 119 -15.78 53.66 -30.08
C ARG A 119 -16.77 52.51 -30.19
N LYS A 120 -17.61 52.46 -31.24
CA LYS A 120 -18.53 51.32 -31.46
C LYS A 120 -17.78 50.05 -31.85
N ILE A 121 -16.72 50.16 -32.65
CA ILE A 121 -15.83 49.04 -33.02
C ILE A 121 -15.09 48.53 -31.79
N GLU A 122 -14.57 49.43 -30.96
CA GLU A 122 -13.83 49.10 -29.75
C GLU A 122 -14.75 48.43 -28.71
N LYS A 123 -15.97 48.95 -28.52
CA LYS A 123 -16.99 48.32 -27.67
C LYS A 123 -17.43 46.94 -28.18
N LYS A 124 -17.51 46.72 -29.50
CA LYS A 124 -17.76 45.39 -30.07
C LYS A 124 -16.58 44.44 -29.87
N LYS A 125 -15.34 44.92 -30.04
CA LYS A 125 -14.13 44.13 -29.77
C LYS A 125 -14.03 43.75 -28.30
N GLU A 126 -14.41 44.64 -27.39
CA GLU A 126 -14.41 44.38 -25.96
C GLU A 126 -15.50 43.38 -25.55
N ILE A 127 -16.70 43.47 -26.12
CA ILE A 127 -17.75 42.47 -25.93
C ILE A 127 -17.31 41.10 -26.49
N ALA A 128 -16.65 41.06 -27.65
CA ALA A 128 -16.12 39.82 -28.21
C ALA A 128 -15.00 39.22 -27.34
N ARG A 129 -14.11 40.07 -26.80
CA ARG A 129 -13.06 39.65 -25.86
C ARG A 129 -13.64 39.12 -24.55
N MET A 130 -14.68 39.75 -24.02
CA MET A 130 -15.38 39.28 -22.82
C MET A 130 -16.14 37.97 -23.04
N LYS A 131 -16.70 37.75 -24.24
CA LYS A 131 -17.30 36.46 -24.61
C LYS A 131 -16.26 35.36 -24.74
N GLU A 132 -15.11 35.66 -25.33
CA GLU A 132 -14.01 34.70 -25.46
C GLU A 132 -13.42 34.34 -24.09
N ILE A 133 -13.23 35.32 -23.20
CA ILE A 133 -12.79 35.08 -21.81
C ILE A 133 -13.81 34.22 -21.06
N LYS A 134 -15.12 34.47 -21.22
CA LYS A 134 -16.16 33.62 -20.62
C LYS A 134 -16.13 32.18 -21.18
N ARG A 135 -15.89 32.02 -22.48
CA ARG A 135 -15.79 30.70 -23.12
C ARG A 135 -14.55 29.95 -22.65
N GLN A 136 -13.40 30.62 -22.53
CA GLN A 136 -12.17 30.02 -22.04
C GLN A 136 -12.30 29.62 -20.57
N LYS A 137 -12.89 30.46 -19.73
CA LYS A 137 -13.20 30.09 -18.33
C LYS A 137 -14.14 28.89 -18.22
N ALA A 138 -15.18 28.80 -19.06
CA ALA A 138 -16.08 27.65 -19.05
C ALA A 138 -15.39 26.35 -19.51
N ILE A 139 -14.44 26.44 -20.45
CA ILE A 139 -13.63 25.29 -20.88
C ILE A 139 -12.63 24.88 -19.78
N GLU A 140 -12.01 25.85 -19.09
CA GLU A 140 -11.16 25.58 -17.93
C GLU A 140 -11.94 24.98 -16.76
N GLU A 141 -13.13 25.49 -16.44
CA GLU A 141 -14.01 24.91 -15.42
C GLU A 141 -14.43 23.48 -15.79
N SER A 142 -14.75 23.21 -17.06
CA SER A 142 -15.07 21.85 -17.52
C SER A 142 -13.86 20.90 -17.43
N LYS A 143 -12.67 21.37 -17.77
CA LYS A 143 -11.43 20.57 -17.64
C LYS A 143 -11.03 20.37 -16.18
N MET A 144 -11.28 21.34 -15.31
CA MET A 144 -11.07 21.21 -13.87
C MET A 144 -12.06 20.23 -13.24
N ILE A 145 -13.32 20.24 -13.66
CA ILE A 145 -14.33 19.26 -13.21
C ILE A 145 -14.01 17.85 -13.69
N GLU A 146 -13.49 17.68 -14.92
CA GLU A 146 -13.06 16.38 -15.45
C GLU A 146 -11.77 15.89 -14.75
N LYS A 147 -10.82 16.78 -14.47
CA LYS A 147 -9.61 16.48 -13.71
C LYS A 147 -9.90 16.18 -12.22
N GLN A 148 -10.91 16.81 -11.63
CA GLN A 148 -11.36 16.53 -10.26
C GLN A 148 -12.02 15.15 -10.16
N LYS A 149 -12.74 14.70 -11.19
CA LYS A 149 -13.30 13.35 -11.26
C LYS A 149 -12.24 12.28 -11.54
N GLU A 150 -11.18 12.62 -12.27
CA GLU A 150 -10.00 11.75 -12.42
C GLU A 150 -9.27 11.63 -11.07
N ILE A 151 -9.11 12.71 -10.30
CA ILE A 151 -8.52 12.69 -8.95
C ILE A 151 -9.38 11.90 -7.95
N GLU A 152 -10.71 12.04 -7.98
CA GLU A 152 -11.64 11.20 -7.19
C GLU A 152 -11.55 9.70 -7.54
N ARG A 153 -11.06 9.33 -8.73
CA ARG A 153 -10.79 7.94 -9.13
C ARG A 153 -9.39 7.45 -8.69
N LEU A 154 -8.46 8.37 -8.46
CA LEU A 154 -7.09 8.10 -8.04
C LEU A 154 -6.96 7.97 -6.52
N GLU A 155 -7.66 8.81 -5.77
CA GLU A 155 -7.68 8.80 -4.29
C GLU A 155 -8.41 7.58 -3.70
N GLN A 156 -9.19 6.84 -4.48
CA GLN A 156 -9.87 5.61 -4.03
C GLN A 156 -9.00 4.34 -4.12
N LEU A 157 -7.73 4.46 -4.52
CA LEU A 157 -6.87 3.32 -4.88
C LEU A 157 -5.52 3.26 -4.17
N GLU A 158 -5.22 4.17 -3.24
CA GLU A 158 -3.90 4.20 -2.60
C GLU A 158 -3.75 3.27 -1.39
N ALA A 159 -2.90 2.26 -1.64
CA ALA A 159 -2.03 1.48 -0.74
C ALA A 159 -2.33 -0.03 -0.65
N ALA A 160 -2.41 -0.76 -1.78
CA ALA A 160 -2.37 -2.22 -1.69
C ALA A 160 -0.95 -2.72 -1.36
N THR A 161 -0.66 -2.94 -0.08
CA THR A 161 0.52 -3.73 0.33
C THR A 161 0.21 -5.21 0.10
N THR A 162 1.07 -5.90 -0.65
CA THR A 162 0.90 -7.33 -0.94
C THR A 162 2.08 -8.11 -0.36
N PHE A 163 1.83 -9.06 0.55
CA PHE A 163 2.77 -10.11 0.95
C PHE A 163 2.09 -11.50 0.88
N THR A 164 2.88 -12.56 0.73
CA THR A 164 2.66 -13.61 -0.29
C THR A 164 1.92 -14.91 0.08
N LEU A 165 1.55 -15.64 -0.99
CA LEU A 165 1.28 -17.08 -1.24
C LEU A 165 0.22 -17.84 -0.43
N ALA A 166 -0.80 -18.34 -1.16
CA ALA A 166 -1.32 -19.72 -1.19
C ALA A 166 -2.73 -19.72 -1.87
N PHE A 167 -3.16 -20.83 -2.51
CA PHE A 167 -3.97 -20.80 -3.76
C PHE A 167 -5.40 -21.41 -3.79
N ARG A 168 -6.29 -21.22 -4.78
CA ARG A 168 -7.70 -21.76 -4.86
C ARG A 168 -7.83 -22.93 -5.87
N PRO A 169 -9.02 -23.55 -6.18
CA PRO A 169 -9.18 -24.45 -7.34
C PRO A 169 -8.84 -23.77 -8.68
N LYS A 170 -8.70 -22.44 -8.63
CA LYS A 170 -7.98 -21.57 -9.56
C LYS A 170 -6.89 -20.83 -8.75
N PRO A 171 -5.63 -20.75 -9.20
CA PRO A 171 -4.54 -20.30 -8.36
C PRO A 171 -4.58 -18.77 -8.13
N GLN A 172 -5.11 -18.29 -6.99
CA GLN A 172 -4.78 -17.00 -6.31
C GLN A 172 -3.44 -16.84 -5.55
N SER A 173 -2.55 -16.00 -6.06
CA SER A 173 -1.41 -15.40 -5.35
C SER A 173 -1.33 -13.94 -5.73
N LEU A 174 -0.58 -13.20 -4.93
CA LEU A 174 -0.54 -11.74 -4.95
C LEU A 174 -1.93 -11.19 -4.62
N PRO A 175 -2.41 -11.39 -3.37
CA PRO A 175 -3.70 -10.89 -2.93
C PRO A 175 -3.69 -9.36 -2.91
N ILE A 176 -4.63 -8.75 -3.61
CA ILE A 176 -4.79 -7.30 -3.69
C ILE A 176 -5.82 -6.88 -2.65
N HIS A 177 -5.40 -6.00 -1.75
CA HIS A 177 -6.27 -5.43 -0.73
C HIS A 177 -6.56 -3.96 -1.03
N ALA A 178 -7.78 -3.53 -0.75
CA ALA A 178 -8.17 -2.12 -0.84
C ALA A 178 -8.67 -1.61 0.51
N SER A 179 -8.41 -0.33 0.76
CA SER A 179 -8.88 0.39 1.95
C SER A 179 -9.23 1.83 1.58
N ARG A 180 -10.08 2.45 2.40
CA ARG A 180 -10.42 3.89 2.33
C ARG A 180 -9.91 4.68 3.53
N ASP A 181 -9.52 3.99 4.61
CA ASP A 181 -9.09 4.58 5.88
C ASP A 181 -7.72 4.08 6.35
N LEU A 182 -7.08 3.21 5.56
CA LEU A 182 -5.84 2.49 5.87
C LEU A 182 -5.92 1.57 7.11
N ARG A 183 -7.12 1.37 7.68
CA ARG A 183 -7.37 0.55 8.87
C ARG A 183 -8.10 -0.73 8.51
N GLU A 184 -9.19 -0.61 7.78
CA GLU A 184 -9.99 -1.74 7.31
C GLU A 184 -9.57 -2.10 5.88
N TRP A 185 -9.12 -3.34 5.71
CA TRP A 185 -8.60 -3.85 4.44
C TRP A 185 -9.49 -4.98 3.93
N LYS A 186 -9.95 -4.88 2.70
CA LYS A 186 -10.74 -5.91 2.02
C LYS A 186 -9.90 -6.59 0.95
N LEU A 187 -9.94 -7.92 0.88
CA LEU A 187 -9.41 -8.66 -0.27
C LEU A 187 -10.32 -8.40 -1.48
N VAL A 188 -9.80 -7.69 -2.48
CA VAL A 188 -10.59 -7.29 -3.65
C VAL A 188 -10.31 -8.15 -4.87
N SER A 189 -9.08 -8.63 -5.04
CA SER A 189 -8.71 -9.51 -6.14
C SER A 189 -7.42 -10.29 -5.85
N SER A 190 -6.96 -11.11 -6.80
CA SER A 190 -5.63 -11.70 -6.81
C SER A 190 -5.01 -11.51 -8.19
N ALA A 191 -3.78 -10.97 -8.26
CA ALA A 191 -3.16 -10.66 -9.55
C ALA A 191 -2.78 -11.90 -10.36
N LEU A 192 -2.29 -12.95 -9.68
CA LEU A 192 -2.18 -14.29 -10.24
C LEU A 192 -3.42 -15.05 -9.81
N SER A 193 -4.32 -15.35 -10.75
CA SER A 193 -5.58 -16.05 -10.50
C SER A 193 -5.77 -17.27 -11.41
N ARG A 194 -4.89 -17.46 -12.41
CA ARG A 194 -5.02 -18.47 -13.46
C ARG A 194 -3.69 -19.23 -13.67
N PRO A 195 -3.72 -20.57 -13.83
CA PRO A 195 -2.48 -21.36 -13.91
C PRO A 195 -1.58 -20.97 -15.08
N GLU A 196 -2.18 -20.57 -16.20
CA GLU A 196 -1.45 -20.20 -17.42
C GLU A 196 -0.66 -18.89 -17.27
N GLN A 197 -0.96 -18.04 -16.29
CA GLN A 197 -0.18 -16.83 -16.04
C GLN A 197 1.24 -17.19 -15.61
N LEU A 198 1.41 -18.23 -14.79
CA LEU A 198 2.72 -18.55 -14.24
C LEU A 198 2.85 -20.05 -13.89
N PRO A 199 2.95 -20.93 -14.91
CA PRO A 199 2.95 -22.38 -14.70
C PRO A 199 4.15 -22.88 -13.87
N GLY A 200 5.29 -22.19 -13.92
CA GLY A 200 6.50 -22.53 -13.15
C GLY A 200 6.31 -22.48 -11.64
N LEU A 201 5.27 -21.80 -11.15
CA LEU A 201 4.98 -21.74 -9.72
C LEU A 201 4.63 -23.10 -9.12
N ASN A 202 4.10 -24.02 -9.94
CA ASN A 202 3.75 -25.37 -9.49
C ASN A 202 4.98 -26.26 -9.26
N THR A 203 6.04 -26.03 -10.03
CA THR A 203 7.27 -26.83 -10.00
C THR A 203 8.30 -26.31 -9.00
N ALA A 204 8.08 -25.12 -8.45
CA ALA A 204 8.93 -24.54 -7.41
C ALA A 204 8.89 -25.40 -6.13
N LYS A 205 10.07 -25.80 -5.65
CA LYS A 205 10.25 -26.69 -4.50
C LYS A 205 10.62 -25.90 -3.27
N ARG A 206 10.27 -26.41 -2.08
CA ARG A 206 10.44 -25.78 -0.76
C ARG A 206 9.45 -24.65 -0.49
N ALA A 207 9.24 -24.37 0.78
CA ALA A 207 8.41 -23.27 1.27
C ALA A 207 8.98 -21.87 0.95
N THR A 208 10.31 -21.78 0.80
CA THR A 208 11.02 -20.52 0.51
C THR A 208 11.02 -20.14 -0.97
N SER A 209 10.59 -21.04 -1.86
CA SER A 209 10.43 -20.77 -3.30
C SER A 209 9.02 -20.36 -3.65
N GLY A 210 8.85 -19.71 -4.79
CA GLY A 210 7.58 -19.17 -5.27
C GLY A 210 7.68 -17.68 -5.46
N ILE A 211 6.56 -16.98 -5.31
CA ILE A 211 6.53 -15.53 -5.46
C ILE A 211 7.21 -14.86 -4.26
N TRP A 212 8.15 -13.95 -4.54
CA TRP A 212 8.79 -13.08 -3.55
C TRP A 212 8.15 -11.69 -3.56
N ALA A 213 8.81 -10.65 -3.01
CA ALA A 213 8.16 -9.37 -2.75
C ALA A 213 7.66 -8.71 -4.04
N PRO A 214 6.37 -8.31 -4.08
CA PRO A 214 5.81 -7.55 -5.18
C PRO A 214 5.83 -6.05 -4.89
N THR A 215 6.00 -5.26 -5.95
CA THR A 215 5.74 -3.81 -5.95
C THR A 215 4.51 -3.51 -6.78
N LEU A 216 3.51 -2.84 -6.19
CA LEU A 216 2.35 -2.31 -6.93
C LEU A 216 2.50 -0.80 -7.14
N ARG A 217 2.34 -0.35 -8.38
CA ARG A 217 2.32 1.07 -8.74
C ARG A 217 1.14 1.37 -9.64
N TYR A 218 0.70 2.61 -9.63
CA TYR A 218 -0.34 3.10 -10.51
C TYR A 218 0.19 4.23 -11.40
N ARG A 219 -0.14 4.19 -12.68
CA ARG A 219 0.19 5.24 -13.64
C ARG A 219 -0.89 5.30 -14.73
N ASP A 220 -1.42 6.49 -14.96
CA ASP A 220 -2.28 6.82 -16.11
C ASP A 220 -3.40 5.80 -16.41
N GLY A 221 -4.18 5.44 -15.39
CA GLY A 221 -5.31 4.51 -15.54
C GLY A 221 -4.96 3.03 -15.34
N THR A 222 -3.69 2.70 -15.17
CA THR A 222 -3.20 1.31 -15.16
C THR A 222 -2.43 1.00 -13.87
N PHE A 223 -2.72 -0.16 -13.31
CA PHE A 223 -1.97 -0.78 -12.23
C PHE A 223 -0.88 -1.67 -12.81
N TYR A 224 0.33 -1.54 -12.27
CA TYR A 224 1.50 -2.32 -12.61
C TYR A 224 1.99 -3.03 -11.36
N LEU A 225 1.98 -4.36 -11.38
CA LEU A 225 2.54 -5.17 -10.33
C LEU A 225 3.81 -5.84 -10.86
N VAL A 226 4.93 -5.62 -10.19
CA VAL A 226 6.24 -6.18 -10.53
C VAL A 226 6.68 -7.11 -9.41
N THR A 227 7.15 -8.31 -9.74
CA THR A 227 7.58 -9.29 -8.73
C THR A 227 8.49 -10.35 -9.34
N THR A 228 9.01 -11.24 -8.49
CA THR A 228 9.88 -12.35 -8.89
C THR A 228 9.30 -13.70 -8.50
N LEU A 229 9.32 -14.68 -9.40
CA LEU A 229 9.23 -16.09 -9.09
C LEU A 229 10.63 -16.65 -8.83
N VAL A 230 10.83 -17.19 -7.63
CA VAL A 230 12.13 -17.67 -7.14
C VAL A 230 12.13 -19.18 -6.96
N TYR A 231 13.17 -19.83 -7.47
CA TYR A 231 13.48 -21.24 -7.24
C TYR A 231 14.64 -21.33 -6.25
N ASP A 232 14.35 -21.15 -4.96
CA ASP A 232 15.36 -21.04 -3.90
C ASP A 232 16.14 -22.35 -3.66
N ASP A 233 15.62 -23.47 -4.14
CA ASP A 233 16.35 -24.74 -4.16
C ASP A 233 17.46 -24.80 -5.22
N TYR A 234 17.44 -23.90 -6.22
CA TYR A 234 18.47 -23.83 -7.24
C TYR A 234 19.73 -23.16 -6.72
N PRO A 235 20.92 -23.48 -7.28
CA PRO A 235 22.15 -22.78 -6.96
C PRO A 235 21.97 -21.26 -7.08
N LYS A 236 22.58 -20.49 -6.18
CA LYS A 236 22.47 -19.01 -6.18
C LYS A 236 22.86 -18.38 -7.53
N ASN A 237 23.75 -19.05 -8.27
CA ASN A 237 24.24 -18.63 -9.58
C ASN A 237 23.47 -19.14 -10.79
N ALA A 238 22.40 -19.91 -10.57
CA ALA A 238 21.62 -20.42 -11.68
C ALA A 238 20.86 -19.27 -12.35
N SER A 239 21.05 -19.10 -13.66
CA SER A 239 20.41 -18.04 -14.44
C SER A 239 18.88 -18.14 -14.46
N ASN A 240 18.34 -19.33 -14.19
CA ASN A 240 16.91 -19.61 -14.10
C ASN A 240 16.38 -19.62 -12.65
N ARG A 241 17.16 -19.15 -11.68
CA ARG A 241 16.73 -19.05 -10.27
C ARG A 241 15.70 -17.95 -10.06
N PHE A 242 15.80 -16.86 -10.82
CA PHE A 242 14.94 -15.68 -10.71
C PHE A 242 14.21 -15.45 -12.02
N ASP A 243 12.89 -15.43 -11.95
CA ASP A 243 12.02 -15.09 -13.06
C ASP A 243 11.25 -13.83 -12.71
N ASN A 244 11.72 -12.69 -13.21
CA ASN A 244 11.16 -11.37 -12.93
C ASN A 244 10.11 -11.00 -13.99
N PHE A 245 8.98 -10.45 -13.55
CA PHE A 245 7.90 -10.11 -14.46
C PHE A 245 7.05 -8.93 -13.97
N VAL A 246 6.38 -8.29 -14.93
CA VAL A 246 5.35 -7.27 -14.73
C VAL A 246 3.99 -7.85 -15.13
N ILE A 247 2.96 -7.57 -14.36
CA ILE A 247 1.57 -7.87 -14.69
C ILE A 247 0.72 -6.61 -14.49
N THR A 248 -0.25 -6.38 -15.37
CA THR A 248 -1.01 -5.12 -15.39
C THR A 248 -2.51 -5.35 -15.32
N THR A 249 -3.24 -4.32 -14.87
CA THR A 249 -4.70 -4.27 -14.98
C THR A 249 -5.23 -2.84 -14.94
N THR A 250 -6.41 -2.62 -15.50
CA THR A 250 -7.20 -1.38 -15.33
C THR A 250 -8.35 -1.54 -14.34
N ASP A 251 -8.54 -2.75 -13.80
CA ASP A 251 -9.57 -3.10 -12.82
C ASP A 251 -8.96 -3.99 -11.70
N PRO A 252 -8.37 -3.38 -10.65
CA PRO A 252 -7.71 -4.12 -9.57
C PRO A 252 -8.71 -4.82 -8.64
N TYR A 253 -10.02 -4.67 -8.85
CA TYR A 253 -11.08 -5.33 -8.10
C TYR A 253 -11.55 -6.65 -8.73
N ASN A 254 -10.92 -7.06 -9.83
CA ASN A 254 -11.30 -8.26 -10.59
C ASN A 254 -10.06 -9.11 -10.91
N SER A 255 -9.99 -10.31 -10.33
CA SER A 255 -8.87 -11.23 -10.50
C SER A 255 -8.66 -11.63 -11.97
N SER A 256 -9.71 -11.62 -12.79
CA SER A 256 -9.64 -12.00 -14.20
C SER A 256 -9.15 -10.86 -15.10
N ALA A 257 -9.11 -9.62 -14.61
CA ALA A 257 -8.69 -8.45 -15.38
C ALA A 257 -7.16 -8.27 -15.44
N TRP A 258 -6.41 -9.05 -14.66
CA TRP A 258 -4.95 -9.03 -14.67
C TRP A 258 -4.39 -9.72 -15.90
N SER A 259 -3.39 -9.11 -16.53
CA SER A 259 -2.78 -9.54 -17.80
C SER A 259 -2.05 -10.89 -17.72
N GLN A 260 -1.50 -11.33 -18.86
CA GLN A 260 -0.39 -12.29 -18.83
C GLN A 260 0.88 -11.57 -18.35
N PRO A 261 1.82 -12.25 -17.67
CA PRO A 261 3.07 -11.63 -17.28
C PRO A 261 3.96 -11.25 -18.47
N LEU A 262 4.53 -10.04 -18.40
CA LEU A 262 5.65 -9.62 -19.23
C LEU A 262 6.94 -9.88 -18.47
N HIS A 263 7.69 -10.89 -18.90
CA HIS A 263 8.95 -11.28 -18.27
C HIS A 263 10.09 -10.39 -18.72
N PHE A 264 11.03 -10.10 -17.82
CA PHE A 264 12.24 -9.34 -18.13
C PHE A 264 13.47 -9.94 -17.46
N ASN A 265 14.63 -9.77 -18.11
CA ASN A 265 15.86 -10.44 -17.69
C ASN A 265 16.62 -9.63 -16.64
N PHE A 266 16.48 -10.02 -15.38
CA PHE A 266 17.24 -9.47 -14.27
C PHE A 266 17.66 -10.58 -13.29
N SER A 267 18.94 -10.63 -12.93
CA SER A 267 19.50 -11.61 -11.99
C SER A 267 19.42 -11.08 -10.55
N GLY A 268 18.23 -11.16 -9.99
CA GLY A 268 17.90 -10.56 -8.70
C GLY A 268 16.41 -10.63 -8.38
N TYR A 269 16.02 -9.97 -7.30
CA TYR A 269 14.65 -9.97 -6.76
C TYR A 269 14.27 -8.58 -6.24
N ASP A 270 13.09 -8.46 -5.63
CA ASP A 270 12.54 -7.22 -5.07
C ASP A 270 12.55 -6.07 -6.09
N THR A 271 11.96 -6.33 -7.25
CA THR A 271 11.95 -5.36 -8.34
C THR A 271 10.85 -4.31 -8.16
N SER A 272 11.17 -3.04 -8.40
CA SER A 272 10.29 -1.90 -8.20
C SER A 272 10.40 -0.90 -9.35
N PRO A 273 9.31 -0.60 -10.07
CA PRO A 273 9.33 0.40 -11.14
C PRO A 273 9.19 1.82 -10.59
N PHE A 274 9.83 2.76 -11.29
CA PHE A 274 9.76 4.20 -11.07
C PHE A 274 9.70 4.90 -12.43
N TRP A 275 8.67 5.71 -12.64
CA TRP A 275 8.50 6.53 -13.84
C TRP A 275 9.13 7.89 -13.59
N ASP A 276 10.15 8.24 -14.37
CA ASP A 276 10.81 9.53 -14.24
C ASP A 276 10.24 10.57 -15.22
N ASP A 277 10.52 11.85 -14.95
CA ASP A 277 10.04 12.98 -15.76
C ASP A 277 10.69 13.02 -17.16
N ASP A 278 11.78 12.28 -17.38
CA ASP A 278 12.41 12.13 -18.69
C ASP A 278 11.65 11.17 -19.62
N GLY A 279 10.59 10.53 -19.11
CA GLY A 279 9.76 9.57 -19.82
C GLY A 279 10.29 8.13 -19.74
N GLN A 280 11.43 7.91 -19.10
CA GLN A 280 12.00 6.58 -18.90
C GLN A 280 11.38 5.90 -17.67
N VAL A 281 11.09 4.61 -17.81
CA VAL A 281 10.82 3.74 -16.66
C VAL A 281 12.14 3.15 -16.18
N TYR A 282 12.49 3.42 -14.93
CA TYR A 282 13.60 2.77 -14.24
C TYR A 282 13.05 1.68 -13.33
N VAL A 283 13.68 0.51 -13.34
CA VAL A 283 13.40 -0.55 -12.36
C VAL A 283 14.61 -0.66 -11.44
N THR A 284 14.36 -0.58 -10.14
CA THR A 284 15.32 -1.00 -9.11
C THR A 284 15.13 -2.46 -8.78
N GLY A 285 16.21 -3.14 -8.38
CA GLY A 285 16.16 -4.51 -7.90
C GLY A 285 17.38 -4.86 -7.06
N THR A 286 17.19 -5.84 -6.19
CA THR A 286 18.25 -6.42 -5.37
C THR A 286 19.06 -7.39 -6.18
N HIS A 287 20.37 -7.21 -6.21
CA HIS A 287 21.26 -8.15 -6.84
C HIS A 287 21.17 -9.51 -6.12
N ALA A 288 21.20 -10.61 -6.87
CA ALA A 288 21.08 -11.96 -6.31
C ALA A 288 22.21 -12.38 -5.33
N TRP A 289 23.21 -11.51 -5.12
CA TRP A 289 24.49 -11.86 -4.55
C TRP A 289 24.99 -10.78 -3.60
N GLU A 290 25.12 -11.16 -2.33
CA GLU A 290 25.90 -10.47 -1.31
C GLU A 290 25.37 -9.10 -0.84
N VAL A 291 26.16 -8.45 0.01
CA VAL A 291 26.02 -7.04 0.40
C VAL A 291 26.48 -6.12 -0.73
N GLN A 292 27.32 -6.61 -1.67
CA GLN A 292 27.83 -5.87 -2.82
C GLN A 292 28.04 -6.77 -4.06
N PRO A 293 27.61 -6.37 -5.28
CA PRO A 293 26.67 -5.29 -5.59
C PRO A 293 25.39 -5.39 -4.76
N GLY A 294 24.86 -4.27 -4.26
CA GLY A 294 23.64 -4.25 -3.47
C GLY A 294 22.43 -4.00 -4.36
N ILE A 295 22.01 -2.73 -4.42
CA ILE A 295 20.87 -2.30 -5.21
C ILE A 295 21.32 -1.86 -6.60
N GLN A 296 20.66 -2.42 -7.61
CA GLN A 296 20.87 -2.09 -9.01
C GLN A 296 19.64 -1.36 -9.57
N ALA A 297 19.87 -0.48 -10.55
CA ALA A 297 18.82 0.15 -11.34
C ALA A 297 19.13 0.04 -12.84
N PHE A 298 18.07 -0.07 -13.64
CA PHE A 298 18.15 -0.16 -15.09
C PHE A 298 16.90 0.42 -15.75
N PRO A 299 17.02 1.01 -16.95
CA PRO A 299 15.88 1.28 -17.81
C PRO A 299 15.14 -0.03 -18.16
N LEU A 300 13.81 -0.01 -18.12
CA LEU A 300 12.97 -1.09 -18.63
C LEU A 300 12.02 -0.52 -19.69
N ASP A 301 11.96 -1.17 -20.85
CA ASP A 301 10.83 -1.00 -21.76
C ASP A 301 9.66 -1.85 -21.26
N ILE A 302 8.61 -1.20 -20.77
CA ILE A 302 7.46 -1.87 -20.13
C ILE A 302 6.49 -2.51 -21.13
N GLU A 303 6.68 -2.30 -22.42
CA GLU A 303 5.90 -2.95 -23.48
C GLU A 303 6.59 -4.22 -23.99
N THR A 304 7.93 -4.20 -24.07
CA THR A 304 8.72 -5.30 -24.64
C THR A 304 9.42 -6.18 -23.60
N GLY A 305 9.64 -5.66 -22.39
CA GLY A 305 10.43 -6.31 -21.35
C GLY A 305 11.95 -6.17 -21.56
N GLU A 306 12.39 -5.34 -22.52
CA GLU A 306 13.81 -5.11 -22.77
C GLU A 306 14.47 -4.34 -21.63
N VAL A 307 15.56 -4.90 -21.12
CA VAL A 307 16.35 -4.33 -20.02
C VAL A 307 17.55 -3.57 -20.58
N GLY A 308 17.67 -2.30 -20.19
CA GLY A 308 18.81 -1.46 -20.51
C GLY A 308 20.04 -1.73 -19.63
N ASN A 309 21.00 -0.80 -19.63
CA ASN A 309 22.23 -0.95 -18.86
C ASN A 309 21.97 -0.98 -17.35
N ILE A 310 22.39 -2.08 -16.70
CA ILE A 310 22.29 -2.27 -15.25
C ILE A 310 23.42 -1.53 -14.54
N THR A 311 23.05 -0.67 -13.59
CA THR A 311 23.98 0.13 -12.79
C THR A 311 23.79 -0.20 -11.31
N ASN A 312 24.86 -0.47 -10.58
CA ASN A 312 24.81 -0.57 -9.12
C ASN A 312 24.77 0.84 -8.51
N ILE A 313 23.68 1.19 -7.85
CA ILE A 313 23.40 2.58 -7.42
C ILE A 313 23.65 2.82 -5.93
N TRP A 314 23.46 1.79 -5.08
CA TRP A 314 23.71 1.90 -3.65
C TRP A 314 23.87 0.53 -3.00
N ASN A 315 24.82 0.41 -2.06
CA ASN A 315 25.11 -0.86 -1.34
C ASN A 315 24.53 -0.89 0.08
N GLY A 316 23.62 0.03 0.41
CA GLY A 316 23.10 0.22 1.75
C GLY A 316 24.09 0.90 2.70
N THR A 317 23.78 0.82 4.00
CA THR A 317 24.57 1.36 5.11
C THR A 317 25.64 0.41 5.63
N GLY A 318 25.64 -0.84 5.14
CA GLY A 318 26.55 -1.91 5.54
C GLY A 318 25.87 -3.06 6.29
N GLY A 319 24.55 -3.02 6.46
CA GLY A 319 23.77 -4.17 6.92
C GLY A 319 23.75 -5.30 5.89
N SER A 320 23.43 -6.52 6.34
CA SER A 320 23.30 -7.67 5.46
C SER A 320 22.07 -7.55 4.56
N SER A 321 22.12 -8.14 3.36
CA SER A 321 21.00 -8.25 2.43
C SER A 321 20.29 -6.90 2.17
N PRO A 322 20.97 -5.91 1.56
CA PRO A 322 20.30 -4.70 1.08
C PRO A 322 19.21 -5.09 0.06
N GLU A 323 17.95 -4.93 0.42
CA GLU A 323 16.80 -5.43 -0.34
C GLU A 323 15.60 -4.46 -0.42
N GLY A 324 14.47 -4.85 -1.02
CA GLY A 324 13.27 -4.00 -1.11
C GLY A 324 13.47 -2.56 -1.61
N PRO A 325 14.18 -2.30 -2.74
CA PRO A 325 14.50 -0.95 -3.18
C PRO A 325 13.32 -0.22 -3.81
N HIS A 326 12.96 0.95 -3.29
CA HIS A 326 11.95 1.85 -3.88
C HIS A 326 12.52 3.26 -4.08
N ILE A 327 12.30 3.82 -5.28
CA ILE A 327 12.67 5.20 -5.61
C ILE A 327 11.45 6.12 -5.50
N TYR A 328 11.65 7.28 -4.88
CA TYR A 328 10.70 8.38 -4.80
C TYR A 328 11.36 9.67 -5.27
N ARG A 329 10.58 10.57 -5.86
CA ARG A 329 11.07 11.89 -6.26
C ARG A 329 10.42 12.98 -5.42
N LYS A 330 11.23 13.76 -4.71
CA LYS A 330 10.75 14.86 -3.86
C LYS A 330 11.80 15.95 -3.73
N ASP A 331 11.39 17.22 -3.75
CA ASP A 331 12.24 18.41 -3.55
C ASP A 331 13.51 18.42 -4.43
N GLY A 332 13.39 17.93 -5.67
CA GLY A 332 14.50 17.83 -6.63
C GLY A 332 15.56 16.80 -6.25
N TYR A 333 15.21 15.77 -5.48
CA TYR A 333 16.04 14.61 -5.17
C TYR A 333 15.30 13.31 -5.53
N TYR A 334 16.07 12.30 -5.89
CA TYR A 334 15.65 10.90 -5.92
C TYR A 334 16.02 10.29 -4.57
N TYR A 335 15.03 9.81 -3.84
CA TYR A 335 15.22 9.08 -2.59
C TYR A 335 15.12 7.59 -2.87
N LEU A 336 16.10 6.82 -2.41
CA LEU A 336 16.11 5.37 -2.50
C LEU A 336 15.95 4.80 -1.09
N MET A 337 14.83 4.14 -0.85
CA MET A 337 14.59 3.38 0.37
C MET A 337 14.86 1.92 0.13
N ILE A 338 15.47 1.25 1.10
CA ILE A 338 15.78 -0.18 1.05
C ILE A 338 15.53 -0.79 2.43
N ALA A 339 15.50 -2.11 2.49
CA ALA A 339 15.63 -2.89 3.71
C ALA A 339 17.08 -3.39 3.89
N GLU A 340 17.50 -3.56 5.15
CA GLU A 340 18.79 -4.14 5.52
C GLU A 340 18.64 -5.00 6.77
N GLY A 341 19.65 -5.83 7.08
CA GLY A 341 19.69 -6.71 8.25
C GLY A 341 19.07 -8.09 8.02
N GLY A 342 18.63 -8.37 6.79
CA GLY A 342 17.74 -9.50 6.47
C GLY A 342 16.35 -9.32 7.08
N THR A 343 15.44 -10.27 6.84
CA THR A 343 14.04 -10.19 7.29
C THR A 343 13.78 -10.73 8.71
N GLY A 344 14.83 -10.83 9.55
CA GLY A 344 14.77 -11.34 10.92
C GLY A 344 15.01 -10.26 11.98
N SER A 345 15.58 -10.65 13.14
CA SER A 345 15.70 -9.76 14.31
C SER A 345 16.55 -8.49 14.14
N LEU A 346 17.30 -8.38 13.05
CA LEU A 346 18.10 -7.20 12.69
C LEU A 346 17.46 -6.35 11.58
N HIS A 347 16.25 -6.70 11.13
CA HIS A 347 15.57 -6.04 10.03
C HIS A 347 15.36 -4.55 10.30
N MET A 348 15.59 -3.76 9.27
CA MET A 348 15.46 -2.30 9.31
C MET A 348 15.18 -1.74 7.91
N ALA A 349 14.57 -0.56 7.84
CA ALA A 349 14.50 0.24 6.63
C ALA A 349 15.53 1.38 6.70
N THR A 350 16.28 1.58 5.62
CA THR A 350 17.27 2.65 5.46
C THR A 350 16.96 3.45 4.19
N ILE A 351 17.39 4.71 4.16
CA ILE A 351 17.13 5.61 3.03
C ILE A 351 18.37 6.41 2.65
N ALA A 352 18.54 6.64 1.36
CA ALA A 352 19.56 7.53 0.79
C ALA A 352 18.93 8.45 -0.25
N ARG A 353 19.65 9.48 -0.72
CA ARG A 353 19.16 10.37 -1.78
C ARG A 353 20.24 10.79 -2.76
N SER A 354 19.85 11.10 -3.98
CA SER A 354 20.74 11.62 -5.03
C SER A 354 20.07 12.72 -5.86
N LYS A 355 20.88 13.47 -6.61
CA LYS A 355 20.42 14.37 -7.67
C LYS A 355 20.21 13.67 -9.01
N SER A 356 20.60 12.40 -9.13
CA SER A 356 20.45 11.57 -10.32
C SER A 356 19.85 10.23 -9.92
N VAL A 357 18.92 9.70 -10.72
CA VAL A 357 18.29 8.39 -10.47
C VAL A 357 19.32 7.26 -10.38
N LEU A 358 20.42 7.35 -11.14
CA LEU A 358 21.53 6.39 -11.14
C LEU A 358 22.63 6.71 -10.10
N GLY A 359 22.39 7.67 -9.22
CA GLY A 359 23.32 8.03 -8.15
C GLY A 359 24.45 8.98 -8.58
N PRO A 360 25.50 9.10 -7.73
CA PRO A 360 25.70 8.40 -6.47
C PRO A 360 24.68 8.83 -5.40
N TYR A 361 24.31 7.91 -4.51
CA TYR A 361 23.38 8.17 -3.41
C TYR A 361 24.10 8.50 -2.11
N ASP A 362 23.72 9.60 -1.46
CA ASP A 362 24.16 10.00 -0.12
C ASP A 362 23.23 9.39 0.92
N SER A 363 23.79 8.63 1.87
CA SER A 363 23.02 7.98 2.94
C SER A 363 22.44 8.99 3.93
N ASN A 364 21.21 8.75 4.41
CA ASN A 364 20.65 9.52 5.52
C ASN A 364 21.52 9.32 6.77
N PRO A 365 22.08 10.40 7.35
CA PRO A 365 22.94 10.30 8.54
C PRO A 365 22.21 9.79 9.79
N LYS A 366 20.87 9.72 9.76
CA LYS A 366 20.03 9.20 10.85
C LYS A 366 19.50 7.78 10.59
N ASN A 367 20.01 7.07 9.59
CA ASN A 367 19.62 5.67 9.37
C ASN A 367 19.88 4.79 10.61
N PRO A 368 19.09 3.72 10.82
CA PRO A 368 17.88 3.36 10.06
C PRO A 368 16.68 4.26 10.35
N VAL A 369 15.79 4.43 9.37
CA VAL A 369 14.57 5.22 9.56
C VAL A 369 13.47 4.45 10.30
N LEU A 370 13.46 3.12 10.20
CA LEU A 370 12.50 2.25 10.87
C LEU A 370 13.18 0.94 11.28
N THR A 371 13.05 0.52 12.55
CA THR A 371 13.54 -0.79 13.02
C THR A 371 12.96 -1.15 14.39
N ALA A 372 12.88 -2.46 14.67
CA ALA A 372 12.67 -2.99 16.02
C ALA A 372 13.90 -3.75 16.56
N ALA A 373 15.00 -3.78 15.81
CA ALA A 373 16.22 -4.49 16.18
C ALA A 373 16.77 -4.03 17.53
N ASN A 374 17.33 -4.98 18.29
CA ASN A 374 17.86 -4.76 19.65
C ASN A 374 16.83 -4.20 20.65
N THR A 375 15.55 -4.48 20.45
CA THR A 375 14.48 -4.17 21.41
C THR A 375 13.77 -5.43 21.89
N THR A 376 13.01 -5.32 22.98
CA THR A 376 12.12 -6.39 23.49
C THR A 376 10.67 -6.16 23.09
N ARG A 377 10.40 -5.31 22.09
CA ARG A 377 9.05 -4.97 21.65
C ARG A 377 8.32 -6.21 21.15
N TYR A 378 7.00 -6.19 21.25
CA TYR A 378 6.17 -7.29 20.74
C TYR A 378 6.18 -7.38 19.20
N PHE A 379 6.26 -6.23 18.54
CA PHE A 379 6.45 -6.13 17.10
C PHE A 379 7.96 -6.15 16.81
N GLN A 380 8.42 -7.18 16.12
CA GLN A 380 9.80 -7.41 15.74
C GLN A 380 9.92 -7.48 14.22
N ASP A 381 11.16 -7.62 13.75
CA ASP A 381 11.50 -7.81 12.32
C ASP A 381 10.92 -6.72 11.42
N VAL A 382 10.79 -5.49 11.93
CA VAL A 382 10.16 -4.35 11.24
C VAL A 382 11.06 -3.83 10.13
N GLY A 383 10.60 -3.87 8.88
CA GLY A 383 11.37 -3.40 7.71
C GLY A 383 10.61 -3.57 6.40
N HIS A 384 11.33 -3.58 5.28
CA HIS A 384 10.76 -3.70 3.91
C HIS A 384 9.60 -2.73 3.69
N ALA A 385 9.89 -1.44 3.84
CA ALA A 385 8.89 -0.38 3.89
C ALA A 385 8.64 0.27 2.52
N ASP A 386 7.40 0.70 2.28
CA ASP A 386 6.97 1.46 1.10
C ASP A 386 6.23 2.73 1.55
N LEU A 387 6.60 3.88 0.97
CA LEU A 387 6.02 5.19 1.28
C LEU A 387 4.91 5.56 0.30
N PHE A 388 3.88 6.22 0.80
CA PHE A 388 2.82 6.79 -0.02
C PHE A 388 2.19 8.00 0.69
N GLN A 389 1.47 8.82 -0.07
CA GLN A 389 0.65 9.89 0.49
C GLN A 389 -0.80 9.41 0.56
N ASP A 390 -1.57 9.95 1.50
CA ASP A 390 -3.02 9.86 1.47
C ASP A 390 -3.64 11.04 0.69
N SER A 391 -4.97 11.05 0.54
CA SER A 391 -5.72 12.11 -0.14
C SER A 391 -5.63 13.50 0.53
N ASN A 392 -5.05 13.59 1.72
CA ASN A 392 -4.79 14.84 2.43
C ASN A 392 -3.29 15.22 2.38
N ASP A 393 -2.52 14.62 1.46
CA ASP A 393 -1.08 14.79 1.30
C ASP A 393 -0.23 14.33 2.51
N ASN A 394 -0.82 13.63 3.49
CA ASN A 394 -0.04 13.13 4.62
C ASN A 394 0.76 11.91 4.22
N TRP A 395 2.00 11.83 4.69
CA TRP A 395 2.87 10.69 4.41
C TRP A 395 2.61 9.53 5.37
N TRP A 396 2.53 8.35 4.78
CA TRP A 396 2.43 7.06 5.45
C TRP A 396 3.51 6.12 4.94
N ALA A 397 3.83 5.14 5.77
CA ALA A 397 4.58 3.97 5.32
C ALA A 397 3.89 2.70 5.76
N VAL A 398 3.82 1.75 4.84
CA VAL A 398 3.58 0.35 5.18
C VAL A 398 4.93 -0.36 5.36
N ALA A 399 4.98 -1.34 6.26
CA ALA A 399 6.16 -2.15 6.52
C ALA A 399 5.72 -3.55 6.99
N LEU A 400 6.53 -4.57 6.75
CA LEU A 400 6.30 -5.88 7.36
C LEU A 400 6.78 -5.88 8.82
N SER A 401 6.19 -6.74 9.64
CA SER A 401 6.65 -7.04 11.00
C SER A 401 6.18 -8.44 11.43
N VAL A 402 6.72 -8.97 12.52
CA VAL A 402 6.15 -10.15 13.19
C VAL A 402 5.65 -9.79 14.58
N ARG A 403 4.57 -10.44 15.03
CA ARG A 403 4.16 -10.42 16.43
C ARG A 403 4.81 -11.56 17.18
N GLN A 404 5.96 -11.27 17.79
CA GLN A 404 6.79 -12.28 18.44
C GLN A 404 6.34 -12.52 19.88
N GLY A 405 5.89 -13.75 20.15
CA GLY A 405 5.61 -14.24 21.49
C GLY A 405 6.85 -14.27 22.39
N PRO A 406 6.67 -14.38 23.72
CA PRO A 406 7.76 -14.34 24.70
C PRO A 406 8.70 -15.55 24.60
N ASP A 407 8.27 -16.63 23.94
CA ASP A 407 9.07 -17.81 23.62
C ASP A 407 9.76 -17.70 22.24
N GLY A 408 9.64 -16.56 21.57
CA GLY A 408 10.15 -16.31 20.23
C GLY A 408 9.22 -16.75 19.10
N SER A 409 8.04 -17.32 19.40
CA SER A 409 7.11 -17.81 18.38
C SER A 409 6.40 -16.69 17.62
N TYR A 410 6.20 -16.86 16.31
CA TYR A 410 5.43 -15.93 15.47
C TYR A 410 4.68 -16.70 14.38
N PRO A 411 3.75 -17.61 14.75
CA PRO A 411 3.15 -18.54 13.79
C PRO A 411 2.31 -17.87 12.70
N MET A 412 1.91 -16.60 12.85
CA MET A 412 1.20 -15.86 11.80
C MET A 412 2.13 -15.40 10.66
N GLY A 413 3.44 -15.60 10.80
CA GLY A 413 4.43 -15.11 9.85
C GLY A 413 4.56 -13.59 9.90
N ARG A 414 5.01 -13.02 8.78
CA ARG A 414 5.17 -11.57 8.60
C ARG A 414 3.82 -10.94 8.24
N GLU A 415 3.47 -9.88 8.94
CA GLU A 415 2.21 -9.14 8.85
C GLU A 415 2.48 -7.70 8.41
N THR A 416 1.54 -7.08 7.70
CA THR A 416 1.64 -5.68 7.30
C THR A 416 1.29 -4.75 8.47
N THR A 417 2.12 -3.73 8.67
CA THR A 417 1.93 -2.65 9.62
C THR A 417 1.94 -1.31 8.92
N LEU A 418 1.29 -0.32 9.53
CA LEU A 418 1.19 1.04 9.03
C LEU A 418 1.78 2.01 10.06
N THR A 419 2.58 2.96 9.60
CA THR A 419 3.09 4.05 10.43
C THR A 419 2.97 5.40 9.73
N PRO A 420 2.60 6.48 10.44
CA PRO A 420 2.71 7.82 9.89
C PRO A 420 4.18 8.21 9.70
N VAL A 421 4.42 9.07 8.71
CA VAL A 421 5.72 9.64 8.38
C VAL A 421 5.58 11.16 8.27
N THR A 422 6.57 11.89 8.81
CA THR A 422 6.69 13.33 8.58
C THR A 422 7.82 13.58 7.59
N TRP A 423 7.53 14.27 6.48
CA TRP A 423 8.52 14.54 5.45
C TRP A 423 8.44 15.99 4.94
N ASN A 424 9.02 16.90 5.74
CA ASN A 424 9.06 18.32 5.39
C ASN A 424 9.96 18.59 4.18
N GLU A 425 9.72 19.73 3.54
CA GLU A 425 10.53 20.21 2.41
C GLU A 425 12.02 20.31 2.76
N GLY A 426 12.88 19.68 1.95
CA GLY A 426 14.34 19.70 2.10
C GLY A 426 14.88 18.78 3.19
N GLU A 427 14.02 18.17 4.01
CA GLU A 427 14.37 17.27 5.11
C GLU A 427 14.35 15.79 4.68
N TRP A 428 14.87 14.94 5.56
CA TRP A 428 14.71 13.48 5.46
C TRP A 428 13.39 13.05 6.09
N PRO A 429 12.76 11.95 5.61
CA PRO A 429 11.54 11.45 6.23
C PRO A 429 11.83 10.93 7.65
N ILE A 430 10.89 11.20 8.56
CA ILE A 430 10.94 10.76 9.95
C ILE A 430 9.74 9.84 10.19
N PHE A 431 10.04 8.59 10.55
CA PHE A 431 9.05 7.56 10.82
C PHE A 431 8.78 7.47 12.32
N ILE A 432 7.57 7.06 12.68
CA ILE A 432 7.28 6.57 14.02
C ILE A 432 7.56 5.07 14.04
N ASN A 433 8.22 4.59 15.11
CA ASN A 433 8.46 3.16 15.23
C ASN A 433 7.14 2.41 15.48
N VAL A 434 6.98 1.27 14.84
CA VAL A 434 5.79 0.40 14.99
C VAL A 434 5.71 -0.15 16.41
N THR A 435 4.54 0.01 17.03
CA THR A 435 4.19 -0.57 18.34
C THR A 435 2.73 -1.04 18.35
N GLY A 436 2.29 -1.70 19.43
CA GLY A 436 0.88 -2.11 19.58
C GLY A 436 -0.12 -0.96 19.74
N HIS A 437 0.35 0.27 19.99
CA HIS A 437 -0.48 1.46 20.08
C HIS A 437 0.11 2.56 19.18
N MET A 438 -0.51 2.77 18.03
CA MET A 438 -0.09 3.79 17.06
C MET A 438 -1.11 4.92 17.03
N ASN A 439 -0.61 6.16 16.95
CA ASN A 439 -1.39 7.35 16.62
C ASN A 439 -0.76 7.97 15.38
N GLY A 440 -1.58 8.51 14.48
CA GLY A 440 -1.12 9.09 13.23
C GLY A 440 -2.14 10.05 12.65
N TRP A 441 -2.07 10.24 11.34
CA TRP A 441 -2.99 11.12 10.63
C TRP A 441 -4.42 10.56 10.67
N HIS A 442 -5.39 11.45 10.72
CA HIS A 442 -6.80 11.06 10.67
C HIS A 442 -7.27 11.03 9.22
N LEU A 443 -7.88 9.91 8.83
CA LEU A 443 -8.50 9.73 7.52
C LEU A 443 -9.99 9.51 7.73
N GLU A 444 -10.79 10.41 7.14
CA GLU A 444 -12.25 10.27 7.12
C GLU A 444 -12.62 9.10 6.21
N SER A 445 -13.63 8.33 6.61
CA SER A 445 -14.15 7.23 5.80
C SER A 445 -15.62 7.00 6.07
N ASP A 446 -16.37 6.83 4.98
CA ASP A 446 -17.80 6.50 5.00
C ASP A 446 -18.05 5.00 5.24
N GLY A 447 -16.99 4.22 5.46
CA GLY A 447 -17.06 2.79 5.75
C GLY A 447 -16.08 1.95 4.94
N PRO A 448 -16.07 0.62 5.17
CA PRO A 448 -15.16 -0.29 4.49
C PRO A 448 -15.46 -0.37 2.99
N VAL A 449 -14.43 -0.72 2.21
CA VAL A 449 -14.58 -1.05 0.79
C VAL A 449 -15.60 -2.19 0.63
N THR A 450 -16.59 -2.02 -0.25
CA THR A 450 -17.62 -3.04 -0.51
C THR A 450 -17.40 -3.81 -1.81
N GLU A 451 -16.61 -3.28 -2.73
CA GLU A 451 -16.32 -3.86 -4.04
C GLU A 451 -15.29 -5.00 -3.96
N GLY A 452 -15.11 -5.75 -5.06
CA GLY A 452 -14.17 -6.86 -5.15
C GLY A 452 -14.71 -8.21 -4.65
N GLU A 453 -13.88 -9.23 -4.83
CA GLU A 453 -14.28 -10.65 -4.76
C GLU A 453 -14.37 -11.23 -3.35
N GLY A 454 -13.56 -10.73 -2.41
CA GLY A 454 -13.34 -11.35 -1.10
C GLY A 454 -13.96 -10.64 0.09
N SER A 455 -13.45 -11.00 1.27
CA SER A 455 -13.92 -10.51 2.56
C SER A 455 -12.96 -9.47 3.15
N LEU A 456 -13.40 -8.76 4.19
CA LEU A 456 -12.49 -8.02 5.07
C LEU A 456 -11.49 -8.99 5.71
N VAL A 457 -10.25 -8.57 5.88
CA VAL A 457 -9.19 -9.39 6.49
C VAL A 457 -9.58 -9.86 7.91
N THR A 458 -10.34 -9.04 8.63
CA THR A 458 -10.83 -9.29 9.99
C THR A 458 -12.11 -10.13 10.04
N ALA A 459 -12.68 -10.50 8.89
CA ALA A 459 -13.92 -11.25 8.86
C ALA A 459 -13.72 -12.68 9.38
N GLY A 460 -14.58 -13.08 10.33
CA GLY A 460 -14.77 -14.49 10.66
C GLY A 460 -15.52 -15.23 9.57
N GLU A 461 -15.51 -16.56 9.64
CA GLU A 461 -16.12 -17.43 8.64
C GLU A 461 -17.08 -18.41 9.29
N HIS A 462 -18.22 -18.64 8.64
CA HIS A 462 -19.12 -19.75 8.94
C HIS A 462 -19.72 -20.25 7.63
N LEU A 463 -19.01 -21.18 6.98
CA LEU A 463 -19.35 -21.64 5.63
C LEU A 463 -20.25 -22.87 5.69
N LYS A 464 -21.26 -22.85 4.84
CA LYS A 464 -22.19 -23.96 4.62
C LYS A 464 -22.04 -24.59 3.24
N PHE A 465 -21.08 -24.17 2.41
CA PHE A 465 -20.82 -24.70 1.06
C PHE A 465 -22.10 -24.98 0.24
N LYS A 466 -22.97 -23.97 0.11
CA LYS A 466 -24.29 -24.11 -0.54
C LYS A 466 -24.16 -24.50 -2.02
N PRO A 467 -25.17 -25.16 -2.63
CA PRO A 467 -25.21 -25.35 -4.08
C PRO A 467 -25.03 -24.02 -4.83
N ASN A 468 -24.31 -24.06 -5.95
CA ASN A 468 -23.97 -22.90 -6.79
C ASN A 468 -23.13 -21.81 -6.08
N SER A 469 -22.50 -22.11 -4.94
CA SER A 469 -21.48 -21.24 -4.35
C SER A 469 -20.07 -21.63 -4.81
N THR A 470 -19.12 -20.73 -4.59
CA THR A 470 -17.70 -20.93 -4.89
C THR A 470 -16.89 -20.99 -3.60
N ILE A 471 -15.69 -21.56 -3.68
CA ILE A 471 -14.73 -21.51 -2.57
C ILE A 471 -14.33 -20.04 -2.37
N PRO A 472 -14.37 -19.49 -1.14
CA PRO A 472 -14.04 -18.09 -0.92
C PRO A 472 -12.60 -17.73 -1.37
N PRO A 473 -12.37 -16.51 -1.88
CA PRO A 473 -11.07 -16.07 -2.40
C PRO A 473 -9.93 -15.97 -1.40
N GLU A 474 -10.21 -16.01 -0.12
CA GLU A 474 -9.22 -15.99 0.95
C GLU A 474 -8.64 -17.39 1.22
N PHE A 475 -9.22 -18.43 0.61
CA PHE A 475 -8.82 -19.82 0.80
C PHE A 475 -7.67 -20.21 -0.11
N VAL A 476 -6.84 -21.10 0.41
CA VAL A 476 -5.51 -21.37 -0.07
C VAL A 476 -5.17 -22.87 -0.14
N HIS A 477 -4.29 -23.23 -1.08
CA HIS A 477 -3.79 -24.56 -1.41
C HIS A 477 -2.26 -24.46 -1.40
N TRP A 478 -1.61 -25.59 -1.20
CA TRP A 478 -0.18 -25.72 -1.39
C TRP A 478 0.12 -26.03 -2.85
N ARG A 479 0.70 -25.06 -3.58
CA ARG A 479 0.91 -25.12 -5.05
C ARG A 479 -0.42 -25.30 -5.79
N PHE A 480 -0.41 -25.86 -7.00
CA PHE A 480 -1.65 -26.06 -7.74
C PHE A 480 -2.44 -27.23 -7.15
N PRO A 481 -3.75 -27.07 -6.92
CA PRO A 481 -4.58 -28.17 -6.47
C PRO A 481 -4.73 -29.24 -7.56
N ILE A 482 -4.99 -30.45 -7.10
CA ILE A 482 -5.39 -31.56 -7.95
C ILE A 482 -6.76 -31.23 -8.56
N ASN A 483 -6.85 -31.30 -9.89
CA ASN A 483 -8.09 -31.00 -10.59
C ASN A 483 -9.20 -31.98 -10.16
N GLY A 484 -10.38 -31.45 -9.82
CA GLY A 484 -11.52 -32.24 -9.38
C GLY A 484 -11.49 -32.70 -7.91
N SER A 485 -10.44 -32.38 -7.14
CA SER A 485 -10.39 -32.76 -5.72
C SER A 485 -11.33 -31.98 -4.80
N TYR A 486 -11.92 -30.89 -5.28
CA TYR A 486 -12.80 -30.02 -4.51
C TYR A 486 -14.10 -29.78 -5.26
N VAL A 487 -15.22 -30.25 -4.71
CA VAL A 487 -16.55 -30.05 -5.29
C VAL A 487 -17.50 -29.53 -4.22
N ILE A 488 -18.11 -28.38 -4.47
CA ILE A 488 -19.12 -27.80 -3.58
C ILE A 488 -20.47 -28.43 -3.88
N SER A 489 -21.13 -28.95 -2.83
CA SER A 489 -22.47 -29.55 -2.89
C SER A 489 -22.64 -30.53 -4.06
N PRO A 490 -21.84 -31.60 -4.15
CA PRO A 490 -22.05 -32.60 -5.19
C PRO A 490 -23.41 -33.29 -4.99
N PRO A 491 -23.95 -33.94 -6.04
CA PRO A 491 -25.25 -34.62 -5.97
C PRO A 491 -25.35 -35.55 -4.75
N GLY A 492 -26.40 -35.37 -3.94
CA GLY A 492 -26.62 -36.16 -2.71
C GLY A 492 -25.96 -35.60 -1.45
N HIS A 493 -25.07 -34.60 -1.55
CA HIS A 493 -24.33 -34.02 -0.42
C HIS A 493 -24.44 -32.50 -0.38
N ASN A 494 -25.67 -31.97 -0.39
CA ASN A 494 -25.92 -30.54 -0.30
C ASN A 494 -25.32 -29.92 0.97
N ASN A 495 -24.81 -28.69 0.84
CA ASN A 495 -24.18 -27.93 1.91
C ASN A 495 -22.88 -28.55 2.47
N THR A 496 -22.13 -29.23 1.59
CA THR A 496 -20.82 -29.80 1.93
C THR A 496 -19.78 -29.43 0.89
N LEU A 497 -18.51 -29.49 1.29
CA LEU A 497 -17.36 -29.53 0.41
C LEU A 497 -16.86 -30.96 0.32
N GLN A 498 -16.92 -31.57 -0.85
CA GLN A 498 -16.26 -32.85 -1.11
C GLN A 498 -14.76 -32.63 -1.24
N LEU A 499 -14.00 -33.49 -0.57
CA LEU A 499 -12.56 -33.65 -0.75
C LEU A 499 -12.30 -35.03 -1.34
N THR A 500 -11.59 -35.09 -2.48
CA THR A 500 -11.00 -36.33 -2.99
C THR A 500 -9.57 -36.44 -2.44
N SER A 501 -9.27 -37.51 -1.71
CA SER A 501 -7.98 -37.68 -1.01
C SER A 501 -6.79 -37.71 -1.97
N SER A 502 -5.68 -37.10 -1.57
CA SER A 502 -4.40 -37.27 -2.27
C SER A 502 -3.66 -38.52 -1.79
N ILE A 503 -2.76 -39.04 -2.63
CA ILE A 503 -1.83 -40.09 -2.21
C ILE A 503 -0.84 -39.55 -1.17
N ALA A 504 -0.24 -38.39 -1.47
CA ALA A 504 0.64 -37.71 -0.55
C ALA A 504 -0.13 -37.20 0.68
N ASN A 505 0.51 -37.24 1.85
CA ASN A 505 0.07 -36.48 3.02
C ASN A 505 0.65 -35.05 2.95
N LEU A 506 0.41 -34.24 3.98
CA LEU A 506 0.85 -32.84 4.04
C LEU A 506 2.38 -32.67 4.03
N THR A 507 3.13 -33.66 4.54
CA THR A 507 4.60 -33.68 4.41
C THR A 507 5.05 -33.92 2.97
N GLY A 508 4.26 -34.63 2.18
CA GLY A 508 4.68 -35.06 0.85
C GLY A 508 5.72 -36.18 0.90
N SER A 509 6.27 -36.55 -0.26
CA SER A 509 7.24 -37.66 -0.38
C SER A 509 8.66 -37.29 0.05
N ASP A 510 9.03 -36.02 -0.09
CA ASP A 510 10.39 -35.51 0.14
C ASP A 510 10.45 -34.32 1.10
N GLY A 511 9.32 -33.89 1.66
CA GLY A 511 9.25 -32.70 2.52
C GLY A 511 9.48 -31.38 1.77
N ARG A 512 9.48 -31.39 0.44
CA ARG A 512 9.87 -30.23 -0.38
C ARG A 512 8.93 -29.96 -1.54
N SER A 513 8.25 -30.98 -2.05
CA SER A 513 7.35 -30.86 -3.18
C SER A 513 6.03 -31.58 -2.93
N ALA A 514 4.96 -31.04 -3.49
CA ALA A 514 3.69 -31.74 -3.65
C ALA A 514 3.60 -32.48 -5.00
N GLU A 515 4.61 -32.38 -5.86
CA GLU A 515 4.60 -32.98 -7.20
C GLU A 515 4.84 -34.50 -7.20
N PRO A 516 4.40 -35.20 -8.27
CA PRO A 516 3.56 -34.71 -9.37
C PRO A 516 2.06 -34.77 -9.05
N LEU A 517 1.68 -35.37 -7.92
CA LEU A 517 0.29 -35.75 -7.64
C LEU A 517 -0.50 -34.74 -6.81
N GLY A 518 0.12 -33.63 -6.37
CA GLY A 518 -0.49 -32.61 -5.52
C GLY A 518 -0.80 -33.11 -4.10
N GLN A 519 -1.40 -32.22 -3.31
CA GLN A 519 -1.92 -32.50 -1.99
C GLN A 519 -3.38 -32.04 -1.90
N THR A 520 -4.23 -32.86 -1.29
CA THR A 520 -5.59 -32.46 -0.94
C THR A 520 -5.56 -31.71 0.38
N PHE A 521 -5.31 -30.41 0.28
CA PHE A 521 -5.27 -29.45 1.37
C PHE A 521 -5.95 -28.14 0.94
N LEU A 522 -6.94 -27.71 1.72
CA LEU A 522 -7.57 -26.40 1.57
C LEU A 522 -7.54 -25.69 2.92
N GLY A 523 -6.90 -24.53 2.97
CA GLY A 523 -6.72 -23.75 4.18
C GLY A 523 -7.11 -22.29 4.03
N ARG A 524 -6.96 -21.54 5.13
CA ARG A 524 -7.02 -20.09 5.22
C ARG A 524 -5.85 -19.61 6.06
N ARG A 525 -5.45 -18.34 5.94
CA ARG A 525 -4.40 -17.76 6.80
C ARG A 525 -4.88 -17.66 8.25
N GLN A 526 -4.03 -17.98 9.22
CA GLN A 526 -4.25 -17.54 10.59
C GLN A 526 -4.04 -16.02 10.67
N VAL A 527 -5.10 -15.27 11.01
CA VAL A 527 -5.06 -13.80 11.07
C VAL A 527 -5.26 -13.24 12.48
N ASP A 528 -5.64 -14.10 13.44
CA ASP A 528 -5.80 -13.74 14.85
C ASP A 528 -4.80 -14.46 15.75
N THR A 529 -4.33 -13.75 16.78
CA THR A 529 -3.55 -14.36 17.88
C THR A 529 -4.40 -15.37 18.63
N PHE A 530 -5.64 -15.00 18.96
CA PHE A 530 -6.59 -15.87 19.64
C PHE A 530 -7.72 -16.21 18.69
N PHE A 531 -7.98 -17.50 18.47
CA PHE A 531 -9.03 -17.93 17.56
C PHE A 531 -9.61 -19.29 17.93
N THR A 532 -10.72 -19.62 17.28
CA THR A 532 -11.25 -20.99 17.22
C THR A 532 -11.52 -21.33 15.76
N PHE A 533 -10.92 -22.40 15.28
CA PHE A 533 -11.16 -23.00 13.97
C PHE A 533 -11.78 -24.38 14.16
N SER A 534 -12.84 -24.69 13.43
CA SER A 534 -13.44 -26.02 13.48
C SER A 534 -14.08 -26.41 12.15
N SER A 535 -14.10 -27.70 11.87
CA SER A 535 -14.81 -28.24 10.71
C SER A 535 -15.33 -29.64 11.00
N THR A 536 -16.43 -30.02 10.34
CA THR A 536 -17.13 -31.29 10.58
C THR A 536 -17.05 -32.20 9.37
N PHE A 537 -16.63 -33.44 9.59
CA PHE A 537 -16.37 -34.44 8.55
C PHE A 537 -17.41 -35.57 8.59
N ASP A 538 -17.86 -35.98 7.41
CA ASP A 538 -18.38 -37.32 7.19
C ASP A 538 -17.20 -38.29 7.05
N VAL A 539 -17.01 -39.10 8.10
CA VAL A 539 -15.90 -40.06 8.21
C VAL A 539 -16.30 -41.47 7.78
N ALA A 540 -17.53 -41.68 7.29
CA ALA A 540 -18.02 -43.01 6.94
C ALA A 540 -17.27 -43.65 5.77
N SER A 541 -16.63 -42.86 4.91
CA SER A 541 -15.82 -43.32 3.78
C SER A 541 -14.39 -43.72 4.15
N VAL A 542 -13.92 -43.38 5.35
CA VAL A 542 -12.58 -43.70 5.84
C VAL A 542 -12.59 -45.11 6.42
N LYS A 543 -12.09 -46.10 5.65
CA LYS A 543 -12.26 -47.53 5.95
C LYS A 543 -10.99 -48.36 5.81
N THR A 544 -10.09 -47.97 4.92
CA THR A 544 -8.88 -48.75 4.65
C THR A 544 -7.69 -48.17 5.41
N GLN A 545 -6.71 -49.03 5.71
CA GLN A 545 -5.54 -48.65 6.49
C GLN A 545 -4.89 -47.36 5.96
N ASP A 546 -4.46 -46.50 6.86
CA ASP A 546 -3.78 -45.23 6.62
C ASP A 546 -4.59 -44.14 5.88
N GLN A 547 -5.85 -44.41 5.49
CA GLN A 547 -6.76 -43.34 5.11
C GLN A 547 -6.97 -42.39 6.29
N GLU A 548 -6.87 -41.10 6.03
CA GLU A 548 -6.94 -40.06 7.04
C GLU A 548 -7.62 -38.79 6.52
N VAL A 549 -8.44 -38.20 7.38
CA VAL A 549 -9.08 -36.89 7.16
C VAL A 549 -8.98 -36.08 8.44
N GLY A 550 -8.84 -34.77 8.31
CA GLY A 550 -8.69 -33.94 9.50
C GLY A 550 -8.50 -32.47 9.23
N VAL A 551 -8.15 -31.76 10.31
CA VAL A 551 -7.78 -30.36 10.32
C VAL A 551 -6.30 -30.21 10.61
N THR A 552 -5.69 -29.15 10.12
CA THR A 552 -4.26 -28.89 10.31
C THR A 552 -4.00 -27.42 10.64
N VAL A 553 -2.93 -27.19 11.41
CA VAL A 553 -2.18 -25.92 11.42
C VAL A 553 -0.92 -26.16 10.60
N PHE A 554 -0.90 -25.66 9.37
CA PHE A 554 0.10 -25.97 8.37
C PHE A 554 0.91 -24.73 8.01
N LEU A 555 2.21 -24.71 8.29
CA LEU A 555 3.12 -23.65 7.82
C LEU A 555 3.75 -24.07 6.48
N ASP A 556 4.35 -25.24 6.46
CA ASP A 556 4.91 -25.89 5.28
C ASP A 556 4.97 -27.42 5.47
N GLN A 557 5.51 -28.12 4.47
CA GLN A 557 5.63 -29.58 4.46
C GLN A 557 6.51 -30.16 5.57
N LEU A 558 7.33 -29.35 6.24
CA LEU A 558 8.21 -29.75 7.33
C LEU A 558 7.80 -29.13 8.68
N HIS A 559 6.72 -28.34 8.71
CA HIS A 559 6.23 -27.60 9.87
C HIS A 559 4.70 -27.58 9.87
N HIS A 560 4.08 -28.59 10.49
CA HIS A 560 2.63 -28.67 10.59
C HIS A 560 2.15 -29.54 11.77
N TYR A 561 0.96 -29.22 12.29
CA TYR A 561 0.26 -29.99 13.30
C TYR A 561 -1.08 -30.48 12.76
N ASP A 562 -1.28 -31.79 12.74
CA ASP A 562 -2.43 -32.42 12.11
C ASP A 562 -3.26 -33.15 13.15
N LEU A 563 -4.54 -32.79 13.28
CA LEU A 563 -5.53 -33.56 14.03
C LEU A 563 -6.50 -34.21 13.04
N GLY A 564 -6.54 -35.54 13.02
CA GLY A 564 -7.42 -36.27 12.11
C GLY A 564 -7.92 -37.60 12.67
N LEU A 565 -8.87 -38.19 11.94
CA LEU A 565 -9.28 -39.58 12.08
C LEU A 565 -8.51 -40.40 11.06
N VAL A 566 -7.81 -41.43 11.51
CA VAL A 566 -7.00 -42.34 10.70
C VAL A 566 -7.33 -43.80 10.99
N MET A 567 -7.32 -44.65 9.96
CA MET A 567 -7.50 -46.09 10.13
C MET A 567 -6.16 -46.78 10.41
N LEU A 568 -5.96 -47.28 11.63
CA LEU A 568 -4.72 -47.93 12.04
C LEU A 568 -4.95 -49.40 12.40
N PRO A 569 -3.94 -50.28 12.26
CA PRO A 569 -4.01 -51.66 12.74
C PRO A 569 -4.30 -51.73 14.24
N ASN A 570 -5.15 -52.67 14.67
CA ASN A 570 -5.47 -52.86 16.09
C ASN A 570 -4.26 -53.35 16.92
N SER A 571 -3.28 -53.94 16.25
CA SER A 571 -1.98 -54.32 16.81
C SER A 571 -0.96 -54.41 15.67
N THR A 572 0.33 -54.46 16.02
CA THR A 572 1.46 -54.48 15.06
C THR A 572 1.37 -55.58 13.99
N ASN A 573 0.71 -56.70 14.29
CA ASN A 573 0.55 -57.84 13.38
C ASN A 573 -0.89 -58.03 12.88
N SER A 574 -1.80 -57.08 13.14
CA SER A 574 -3.20 -57.21 12.73
C SER A 574 -3.43 -56.69 11.31
N THR A 575 -4.17 -57.45 10.51
CA THR A 575 -4.74 -56.95 9.25
C THR A 575 -6.08 -56.21 9.46
N LYS A 576 -6.64 -56.26 10.67
CA LYS A 576 -7.85 -55.52 11.04
C LYS A 576 -7.48 -54.12 11.49
N VAL A 577 -8.13 -53.13 10.87
CA VAL A 577 -7.96 -51.72 11.19
C VAL A 577 -9.16 -51.18 11.96
N SER A 578 -8.92 -50.15 12.77
CA SER A 578 -9.94 -49.39 13.46
C SER A 578 -9.63 -47.88 13.43
N PRO A 579 -10.66 -47.03 13.55
CA PRO A 579 -10.49 -45.59 13.55
C PRO A 579 -9.80 -45.12 14.84
N HIS A 580 -8.81 -44.26 14.66
CA HIS A 580 -8.07 -43.59 15.73
C HIS A 580 -8.08 -42.08 15.49
N LEU A 581 -8.15 -41.32 16.57
CA LEU A 581 -7.87 -39.89 16.58
C LEU A 581 -6.36 -39.72 16.72
N ARG A 582 -5.71 -39.09 15.75
CA ARG A 582 -4.27 -38.86 15.74
C ARG A 582 -4.00 -37.37 15.72
N LEU A 583 -3.18 -36.92 16.67
CA LEU A 583 -2.53 -35.63 16.66
C LEU A 583 -1.05 -35.84 16.34
N ARG A 584 -0.59 -35.26 15.24
CA ARG A 584 0.79 -35.35 14.73
C ARG A 584 1.45 -33.99 14.76
N GLY A 585 2.75 -33.95 15.02
CA GLY A 585 3.58 -32.76 14.92
C GLY A 585 4.83 -33.01 14.10
N ILE A 586 4.92 -32.33 12.96
CA ILE A 586 6.09 -32.33 12.08
C ILE A 586 6.72 -30.95 12.21
N THR A 587 7.97 -30.90 12.67
CA THR A 587 8.73 -29.65 12.80
C THR A 587 10.22 -29.92 12.73
N THR A 588 10.97 -29.07 12.03
CA THR A 588 12.45 -29.07 12.11
C THR A 588 12.98 -28.07 13.13
N VAL A 589 12.13 -27.18 13.65
CA VAL A 589 12.46 -26.31 14.78
C VAL A 589 12.69 -27.18 16.02
N PRO A 590 13.84 -27.05 16.72
CA PRO A 590 14.18 -27.86 17.90
C PRO A 590 13.22 -27.61 19.07
N ALA A 591 12.07 -28.29 19.07
CA ALA A 591 11.11 -28.22 20.16
C ALA A 591 10.51 -29.58 20.54
N PHE A 592 10.39 -30.58 19.64
CA PHE A 592 9.87 -31.91 19.99
C PHE A 592 10.40 -32.99 19.03
N VAL A 593 10.66 -34.21 19.53
CA VAL A 593 11.14 -35.39 18.75
C VAL A 593 10.12 -36.54 18.83
N SER A 594 8.83 -36.27 18.65
CA SER A 594 7.84 -37.33 18.41
C SER A 594 6.92 -36.94 17.26
N PRO A 595 6.85 -37.73 16.18
CA PRO A 595 5.96 -37.44 15.05
C PRO A 595 4.48 -37.54 15.47
N ASP A 596 4.12 -38.46 16.37
CA ASP A 596 2.76 -38.55 16.90
C ASP A 596 2.75 -38.02 18.35
N ILE A 597 2.02 -36.92 18.56
CA ILE A 597 1.81 -36.28 19.87
C ILE A 597 0.79 -37.11 20.67
N ALA A 598 -0.27 -37.58 20.01
CA ALA A 598 -1.27 -38.46 20.60
C ALA A 598 -1.90 -39.37 19.53
N VAL A 599 -2.16 -40.63 19.90
CA VAL A 599 -2.96 -41.58 19.11
C VAL A 599 -3.94 -42.27 20.05
N ILE A 600 -5.23 -42.02 19.85
CA ILE A 600 -6.29 -42.48 20.75
C ILE A 600 -7.33 -43.27 19.93
N PRO A 601 -7.68 -44.52 20.30
CA PRO A 601 -8.77 -45.22 19.65
C PRO A 601 -10.06 -44.39 19.69
N MET A 602 -10.76 -44.27 18.57
CA MET A 602 -12.00 -43.50 18.54
C MET A 602 -13.04 -44.16 19.47
N PRO A 603 -13.71 -43.41 20.36
CA PRO A 603 -14.76 -43.96 21.22
C PRO A 603 -15.82 -44.69 20.40
N SER A 604 -16.19 -45.91 20.81
CA SER A 604 -17.16 -46.74 20.09
C SER A 604 -18.52 -46.06 19.93
N ALA A 605 -18.90 -45.22 20.90
CA ALA A 605 -20.13 -44.41 20.84
C ALA A 605 -20.15 -43.43 19.66
N TRP A 606 -19.00 -43.05 19.08
CA TRP A 606 -18.90 -42.12 17.96
C TRP A 606 -19.03 -42.81 16.59
N ALA A 607 -19.09 -44.15 16.56
CA ALA A 607 -19.21 -44.91 15.32
C ALA A 607 -20.44 -44.47 14.51
N GLY A 608 -20.23 -44.18 13.22
CA GLY A 608 -21.28 -43.73 12.30
C GLY A 608 -21.72 -42.27 12.46
N GLN A 609 -21.14 -41.51 13.40
CA GLN A 609 -21.42 -40.09 13.56
C GLN A 609 -20.48 -39.22 12.71
N HIS A 610 -20.93 -38.01 12.38
CA HIS A 610 -20.03 -36.99 11.83
C HIS A 610 -19.16 -36.42 12.95
N ILE A 611 -17.88 -36.18 12.66
CA ILE A 611 -16.91 -35.75 13.67
C ILE A 611 -16.51 -34.31 13.40
N THR A 612 -16.62 -33.45 14.41
CA THR A 612 -16.08 -32.10 14.41
C THR A 612 -14.68 -32.11 15.02
N PHE A 613 -13.69 -31.64 14.27
CA PHE A 613 -12.36 -31.34 14.78
C PHE A 613 -12.24 -29.84 15.04
N GLU A 614 -11.52 -29.48 16.09
CA GLU A 614 -11.35 -28.10 16.52
C GLU A 614 -9.89 -27.80 16.90
N ILE A 615 -9.41 -26.67 16.41
CA ILE A 615 -8.13 -26.06 16.74
C ILE A 615 -8.41 -24.73 17.40
N LYS A 616 -7.80 -24.48 18.56
CA LYS A 616 -7.98 -23.22 19.29
C LYS A 616 -6.64 -22.68 19.77
N ALA A 617 -6.39 -21.41 19.52
CA ALA A 617 -5.33 -20.67 20.17
C ALA A 617 -5.97 -19.84 21.30
N SER A 618 -5.91 -20.35 22.53
CA SER A 618 -6.34 -19.61 23.74
C SER A 618 -5.17 -18.95 24.47
N ASN A 619 -3.95 -19.33 24.10
CA ASN A 619 -2.69 -18.85 24.62
C ASN A 619 -1.81 -18.53 23.41
N ILE A 620 -0.99 -17.51 23.52
CA ILE A 620 -0.10 -17.04 22.44
C ILE A 620 1.01 -18.03 22.10
N THR A 621 1.35 -18.95 23.01
CA THR A 621 2.46 -19.90 22.80
C THR A 621 2.00 -21.30 22.37
N HIS A 622 0.71 -21.64 22.48
CA HIS A 622 0.23 -23.01 22.24
C HIS A 622 -1.14 -23.06 21.58
N TYR A 623 -1.30 -24.05 20.70
CA TYR A 623 -2.57 -24.50 20.16
C TYR A 623 -3.12 -25.66 20.99
N THR A 624 -4.45 -25.74 21.07
CA THR A 624 -5.19 -26.84 21.68
C THR A 624 -5.99 -27.56 20.60
N PHE A 625 -5.98 -28.89 20.62
CA PHE A 625 -6.63 -29.74 19.63
C PHE A 625 -7.68 -30.61 20.30
N SER A 626 -8.91 -30.57 19.78
CA SER A 626 -10.02 -31.37 20.32
C SER A 626 -10.90 -31.95 19.22
N ALA A 627 -11.59 -33.04 19.53
CA ALA A 627 -12.53 -33.70 18.64
C ALA A 627 -13.83 -34.04 19.38
N ARG A 628 -14.95 -34.07 18.65
CA ARG A 628 -16.28 -34.45 19.18
C ARG A 628 -17.21 -34.92 18.08
N PRO A 629 -18.28 -35.67 18.38
CA PRO A 629 -19.37 -35.85 17.44
C PRO A 629 -20.10 -34.53 17.20
N LYS A 630 -20.62 -34.36 15.98
CA LYS A 630 -21.34 -33.16 15.55
C LYS A 630 -22.47 -32.82 16.53
N GLY A 631 -22.42 -31.61 17.09
CA GLY A 631 -23.46 -31.09 17.98
C GLY A 631 -23.38 -31.52 19.44
N THR A 632 -22.40 -32.36 19.82
CA THR A 632 -22.33 -32.96 21.16
C THR A 632 -21.15 -32.43 21.98
N TYR A 633 -21.22 -31.18 22.44
CA TYR A 633 -20.14 -30.52 23.19
C TYR A 633 -19.75 -31.24 24.50
N SER A 634 -20.69 -31.93 25.15
CA SER A 634 -20.43 -32.71 26.37
C SER A 634 -19.53 -33.94 26.14
N GLN A 635 -19.33 -34.34 24.88
CA GLN A 635 -18.44 -35.42 24.48
C GLN A 635 -17.14 -34.90 23.85
N THR A 636 -16.76 -33.65 24.12
CA THR A 636 -15.48 -33.12 23.63
C THR A 636 -14.32 -33.86 24.29
N LEU A 637 -13.42 -34.38 23.46
CA LEU A 637 -12.17 -34.98 23.89
C LEU A 637 -11.03 -34.04 23.53
N ASP A 638 -10.29 -33.59 24.55
CA ASP A 638 -9.02 -32.88 24.36
C ASP A 638 -7.95 -33.90 23.96
N ILE A 639 -7.43 -33.75 22.75
CA ILE A 639 -6.47 -34.71 22.16
C ILE A 639 -5.04 -34.33 22.54
N GLY A 640 -4.74 -33.03 22.59
CA GLY A 640 -3.43 -32.55 22.98
C GLY A 640 -3.18 -31.09 22.68
N PHE A 641 -1.94 -30.68 22.89
CA PHE A 641 -1.45 -29.32 22.73
C PHE A 641 -0.19 -29.33 21.88
N ALA A 642 0.06 -28.26 21.12
CA ALA A 642 1.30 -28.10 20.37
C ALA A 642 1.80 -26.65 20.46
N PRO A 643 3.13 -26.41 20.56
CA PRO A 643 3.69 -25.07 20.68
C PRO A 643 3.63 -24.31 19.35
N GLY A 644 3.41 -22.99 19.40
CA GLY A 644 3.53 -22.12 18.24
C GLY A 644 4.95 -22.00 17.70
N LEU A 645 5.95 -22.26 18.55
CA LEU A 645 7.36 -22.23 18.15
C LEU A 645 7.69 -23.24 17.03
N GLY A 646 7.00 -24.39 16.97
CA GLY A 646 7.21 -25.36 15.88
C GLY A 646 6.67 -24.91 14.51
N LEU A 647 5.93 -23.79 14.48
CA LEU A 647 5.39 -23.17 13.27
C LEU A 647 6.02 -21.78 13.03
N THR A 648 7.24 -21.58 13.51
CA THR A 648 7.96 -20.31 13.43
C THR A 648 9.21 -20.50 12.55
N TRP A 649 9.04 -20.39 11.22
CA TRP A 649 10.11 -20.63 10.25
C TRP A 649 9.82 -19.98 8.89
N GLY A 650 10.88 -19.69 8.13
CA GLY A 650 10.78 -19.31 6.72
C GLY A 650 10.15 -17.93 6.48
N PHE A 651 9.42 -17.81 5.38
CA PHE A 651 8.88 -16.54 4.86
C PHE A 651 7.35 -16.43 4.89
N THR A 652 6.67 -17.47 5.37
CA THR A 652 5.21 -17.62 5.37
C THR A 652 4.64 -17.62 6.79
N GLY A 653 3.31 -17.68 6.89
CA GLY A 653 2.58 -17.85 8.14
C GLY A 653 1.71 -19.10 8.10
N ALA A 654 1.27 -19.53 9.28
CA ALA A 654 0.45 -20.72 9.47
C ALA A 654 -0.91 -20.59 8.79
N LEU A 655 -1.31 -21.69 8.16
CA LEU A 655 -2.59 -21.90 7.51
C LEU A 655 -3.44 -22.84 8.36
N LEU A 656 -4.72 -22.54 8.50
CA LEU A 656 -5.71 -23.39 9.16
C LEU A 656 -6.57 -24.02 8.08
N GLY A 657 -6.63 -25.35 8.04
CA GLY A 657 -7.30 -26.00 6.92
C GLY A 657 -7.77 -27.41 7.17
N VAL A 658 -8.33 -27.98 6.12
CA VAL A 658 -8.77 -29.38 6.03
C VAL A 658 -7.91 -30.14 5.05
N TYR A 659 -7.72 -31.42 5.31
CA TYR A 659 -6.98 -32.32 4.42
C TYR A 659 -7.62 -33.71 4.34
N ALA A 660 -7.30 -34.43 3.26
CA ALA A 660 -7.66 -35.83 3.08
C ALA A 660 -6.53 -36.58 2.36
N THR A 661 -6.08 -37.71 2.91
CA THR A 661 -4.93 -38.44 2.36
C THR A 661 -5.04 -39.95 2.56
N THR A 662 -4.40 -40.72 1.68
CA THR A 662 -4.17 -42.16 1.89
C THR A 662 -2.80 -42.45 2.51
N ASN A 663 -2.05 -41.42 2.92
CA ASN A 663 -0.73 -41.53 3.54
C ASN A 663 0.25 -42.43 2.73
N GLY A 664 0.27 -42.25 1.42
CA GLY A 664 1.15 -42.97 0.51
C GLY A 664 0.59 -44.29 -0.04
N ARG A 665 -0.62 -44.69 0.35
CA ARG A 665 -1.26 -45.89 -0.21
C ARG A 665 -1.94 -45.62 -1.54
N ASN A 666 -1.97 -46.66 -2.38
CA ASN A 666 -2.67 -46.62 -3.66
C ASN A 666 -4.19 -46.48 -3.47
N GLY A 667 -4.81 -45.77 -4.40
CA GLY A 667 -6.24 -45.49 -4.43
C GLY A 667 -6.58 -44.10 -3.89
N GLU A 668 -7.86 -43.78 -3.94
CA GLU A 668 -8.43 -42.53 -3.46
C GLU A 668 -9.78 -42.80 -2.77
N PHE A 669 -10.23 -41.87 -1.95
CA PHE A 669 -11.57 -41.86 -1.38
C PHE A 669 -12.09 -40.44 -1.31
N GLN A 670 -13.42 -40.31 -1.22
CA GLN A 670 -14.08 -39.02 -1.08
C GLN A 670 -14.62 -38.88 0.34
N THR A 671 -14.46 -37.71 0.93
CA THR A 671 -15.06 -37.32 2.21
C THR A 671 -15.78 -35.98 2.05
N TYR A 672 -16.69 -35.66 2.97
CA TYR A 672 -17.51 -34.47 2.90
C TYR A 672 -17.32 -33.63 4.16
N VAL A 673 -17.02 -32.36 3.94
CA VAL A 673 -16.76 -31.37 4.99
C VAL A 673 -17.94 -30.40 5.07
N SER A 674 -18.37 -30.09 6.29
CA SER A 674 -19.45 -29.15 6.59
C SER A 674 -19.15 -28.32 7.83
N ASP A 675 -19.94 -27.28 8.08
CA ASP A 675 -19.84 -26.42 9.27
C ASP A 675 -18.41 -25.87 9.50
N TRP A 676 -17.74 -25.45 8.42
CA TRP A 676 -16.45 -24.77 8.51
C TRP A 676 -16.62 -23.44 9.24
N LYS A 677 -15.87 -23.25 10.32
CA LYS A 677 -15.94 -22.05 11.15
C LYS A 677 -14.56 -21.55 11.49
N TYR A 678 -14.34 -20.26 11.28
CA TYR A 678 -13.23 -19.52 11.87
C TYR A 678 -13.79 -18.33 12.64
N ALA A 679 -13.47 -18.28 13.93
CA ALA A 679 -13.86 -17.17 14.79
C ALA A 679 -12.61 -16.58 15.44
N GLY A 680 -12.22 -15.38 15.01
CA GLY A 680 -11.29 -14.53 15.73
C GLY A 680 -11.83 -14.25 17.14
N ARG A 681 -11.00 -14.47 18.15
CA ARG A 681 -11.29 -14.19 19.57
C ARG A 681 -10.55 -12.95 20.07
N GLY A 682 -9.65 -12.41 19.25
CA GLY A 682 -8.94 -11.19 19.52
C GLY A 682 -7.48 -11.25 19.10
N GLN A 683 -6.88 -10.08 19.09
CA GLN A 683 -5.45 -9.88 18.86
C GLN A 683 -4.77 -9.61 20.20
N ASP A 684 -3.59 -10.15 20.41
CA ASP A 684 -2.74 -9.67 21.49
C ASP A 684 -2.21 -8.28 21.13
N LYS A 685 -2.49 -7.32 22.00
CA LYS A 685 -2.11 -5.91 21.86
C LYS A 685 -1.05 -5.48 22.85
N ARG A 686 -0.49 -6.42 23.63
CA ARG A 686 0.48 -6.09 24.68
C ARG A 686 1.66 -5.33 24.08
N GLN A 687 2.02 -4.23 24.73
CA GLN A 687 3.38 -3.72 24.67
C GLN A 687 4.20 -4.55 25.64
N VAL A 688 4.95 -5.53 25.13
CA VAL A 688 6.01 -6.11 25.97
C VAL A 688 7.09 -5.03 26.09
N GLY A 689 7.11 -4.36 27.25
CA GLY A 689 8.10 -3.35 27.61
C GLY A 689 7.57 -1.91 27.63
N ASP A 690 6.68 -1.59 28.58
CA ASP A 690 6.61 -0.22 29.11
C ASP A 690 7.91 0.07 29.88
N GLU A 691 8.59 1.14 29.48
CA GLU A 691 9.55 1.95 30.24
C GLU A 691 10.73 1.24 30.95
N ARG A 692 11.78 0.91 30.18
CA ARG A 692 13.15 1.30 30.55
C ARG A 692 13.92 1.71 29.30
N GLU A 693 13.58 2.89 28.77
CA GLU A 693 14.61 3.68 28.09
C GLU A 693 15.70 3.96 29.11
N SER A 694 16.72 3.09 29.15
CA SER A 694 17.98 3.40 29.82
C SER A 694 18.70 4.46 28.99
N PHE A 695 18.26 5.72 29.15
CA PHE A 695 19.15 6.85 29.01
C PHE A 695 20.36 6.55 29.88
N HIS A 696 21.47 6.14 29.27
CA HIS A 696 22.79 6.17 29.91
C HIS A 696 23.22 7.64 30.06
N GLY A 697 22.53 8.34 30.97
CA GLY A 697 22.99 9.53 31.63
C GLY A 697 23.69 9.11 32.92
N THR A 698 25.01 9.26 32.92
CA THR A 698 25.91 9.38 34.09
C THR A 698 25.21 9.50 35.45
N MET A 699 25.40 8.50 36.31
CA MET A 699 25.42 8.70 37.75
C MET A 699 26.83 8.41 38.30
N GLU A 700 27.50 9.49 38.68
CA GLU A 700 28.62 9.46 39.61
C GLU A 700 28.13 9.04 41.01
N ARG A 701 28.87 8.08 41.58
CA ARG A 701 29.30 8.00 42.98
C ARG A 701 28.36 8.56 44.06
N VAL A 702 27.71 7.65 44.77
CA VAL A 702 27.56 7.77 46.23
C VAL A 702 28.47 6.73 46.89
N LYS A 703 29.35 7.22 47.76
CA LYS A 703 30.34 6.46 48.52
C LYS A 703 29.68 5.58 49.58
N ASN A 704 30.25 4.38 49.76
CA ASN A 704 30.41 3.60 51.00
C ASN A 704 29.51 3.89 52.20
N LYS A 705 28.82 2.85 52.69
CA LYS A 705 29.05 2.25 54.03
C LYS A 705 28.19 0.99 54.24
N GLY A 706 28.83 -0.13 54.59
CA GLY A 706 28.32 -1.09 55.58
C GLY A 706 27.78 -2.44 55.11
N GLY A 707 28.64 -3.47 55.13
CA GLY A 707 28.41 -4.84 55.66
C GLY A 707 27.39 -5.78 54.99
N PRO A 708 27.69 -7.10 54.84
CA PRO A 708 26.71 -8.08 54.38
C PRO A 708 25.91 -8.67 55.55
N PRO A 709 24.66 -9.08 55.32
CA PRO A 709 24.12 -10.21 56.07
C PRO A 709 23.55 -11.30 55.14
N THR A 710 24.09 -12.50 55.36
CA THR A 710 23.48 -13.85 55.30
C THR A 710 22.51 -14.20 54.18
#